data_AF-A0A0J6J9I5-F1
#
_entry.id   AF-A0A0J6J9I5-F1
#
_cell.length_a   1.000
_cell.length_b   1.000
_cell.length_c   1.000
_cell.angle_alpha   90.00
_cell.angle_beta   90.00
_cell.angle_gamma   90.00
#
_symmetry.space_group_name_H-M   'P 1'
#
loop_
_entity.id
_entity.type
_entity.pdbx_description
1 polymer ?
#
loop_
_entity_poly.entity_id
_entity_poly.type
_entity_poly.pdbx_seq_one_letter_code
_entity_poly.pdbx_strand_id
1 'polypeptide(L)'
;MIYFQGKRIFSAIFDMDGTMFDTERLRFKTLKQAALEIYGTPLSEETLMGSLGLSAKKAEALAKANHGEDFPYAQVRQRADELELAHVRNHGVPIKDGLLEVLERLRKYGLTMAVATSSRRAIAEEYLINANVLKYFDITVCGDEVTQGKPHPEIFLKAASALNCLPGHCLMLEDSENGLLSAIRAEGQPILIEDIKPPAPEVKAGALKAYQNMHQFLGDLNDCMPDLGTPELTETFPQTLNQFSAGIHGFGAMGGGYLTQIFSHWDGYTRPCEIIAATRSRMLRDTIQAFGRFSVRYGATSFDQTIENLRMIDMDDAEAVINMYDVAEIVGLTLPEPAIRKQADVIARGLVRRYERRGRELTILIVLNKVGGADFVRRHVQAQLELLVSPQMCQKILANTHFAETVVSRIVSKISTESLVRQLRIKSKMFQNSLSDGADAPKVCAKTPVPEYERLISRFRPFAQSSNALSQLHLILFNSESDMPLYAERCSNLLERMRQVKTVDDITQTQVMKNLLWNGPHAIIAWYASLLGHSWLGQGMGDPRVNALARHLIDREVGPALVAEYPHMAQAVADFSKTFLERCSTSFKDPCARVGRDPLRKLQRNERIFRSIDLAQKHGIDSSALAFGSALALHYALRCPDSKDQECLLMRTLYQDSGSVEAVLTYSGSYNGRPYPGLHPIQDAALVEAITGHFHRLAALEPGCAEFVMAPA
;
A
#
# COMPACT_ATOMS: atom_id res chain seq x y z
N MET A 1 20.80 16.90 0.18
CA MET A 1 22.05 16.11 0.07
C MET A 1 21.72 14.66 0.37
N ILE A 2 22.23 13.72 -0.42
CA ILE A 2 22.06 12.28 -0.22
C ILE A 2 23.41 11.57 -0.27
N TYR A 3 23.48 10.35 0.27
CA TYR A 3 24.61 9.44 0.08
C TYR A 3 24.22 8.34 -0.90
N PHE A 4 24.75 8.38 -2.12
CA PHE A 4 24.45 7.44 -3.17
C PHE A 4 25.69 6.62 -3.51
N GLN A 5 25.64 5.29 -3.37
CA GLN A 5 26.78 4.39 -3.61
C GLN A 5 28.06 4.84 -2.86
N GLY A 6 27.90 5.29 -1.62
CA GLY A 6 29.00 5.79 -0.77
C GLY A 6 29.50 7.20 -1.11
N LYS A 7 28.89 7.89 -2.08
CA LYS A 7 29.26 9.25 -2.52
C LYS A 7 28.27 10.28 -2.01
N ARG A 8 28.78 11.46 -1.62
CA ARG A 8 27.93 12.61 -1.24
C ARG A 8 27.45 13.34 -2.47
N ILE A 9 26.13 13.41 -2.65
CA ILE A 9 25.51 14.05 -3.81
C ILE A 9 24.72 15.28 -3.37
N PHE A 10 24.96 16.40 -4.06
CA PHE A 10 24.24 17.66 -3.88
C PHE A 10 23.40 18.05 -5.11
N SER A 11 23.77 17.54 -6.29
CA SER A 11 23.12 17.94 -7.54
C SER A 11 22.91 16.75 -8.48
N ALA A 12 21.94 16.88 -9.37
CA ALA A 12 21.72 15.94 -10.47
C ALA A 12 21.62 16.70 -11.80
N ILE A 13 22.42 16.28 -12.77
CA ILE A 13 22.50 16.87 -14.10
C ILE A 13 22.01 15.82 -15.09
N PHE A 14 21.02 16.17 -15.89
CA PHE A 14 20.36 15.25 -16.82
C PHE A 14 20.72 15.62 -18.26
N ASP A 15 21.13 14.64 -19.05
CA ASP A 15 20.92 14.75 -20.49
C ASP A 15 19.41 14.68 -20.82
N MET A 16 19.04 15.19 -21.98
CA MET A 16 17.65 15.31 -22.42
C MET A 16 17.23 14.21 -23.40
N ASP A 17 17.95 14.06 -24.50
CA ASP A 17 17.53 13.27 -25.67
C ASP A 17 18.01 11.83 -25.51
N GLY A 18 17.10 10.87 -25.41
CA GLY A 18 17.48 9.49 -25.07
C GLY A 18 17.70 9.26 -23.57
N THR A 19 17.72 10.31 -22.73
CA THR A 19 17.76 10.17 -21.27
C THR A 19 16.44 10.55 -20.59
N MET A 20 15.93 11.75 -20.84
CA MET A 20 14.65 12.22 -20.28
C MET A 20 13.48 11.95 -21.22
N PHE A 21 13.70 12.09 -22.53
CA PHE A 21 12.67 11.95 -23.54
C PHE A 21 13.06 10.88 -24.56
N ASP A 22 12.08 10.09 -25.03
CA ASP A 22 12.25 9.07 -26.07
C ASP A 22 12.20 9.72 -27.47
N THR A 23 12.96 10.81 -27.64
CA THR A 23 13.00 11.64 -28.86
C THR A 23 13.74 10.94 -29.99
N GLU A 24 14.71 10.07 -29.69
CA GLU A 24 15.45 9.32 -30.72
C GLU A 24 14.56 8.33 -31.50
N ARG A 25 13.61 7.65 -30.84
CA ARG A 25 12.65 6.78 -31.55
C ARG A 25 11.67 7.58 -32.40
N LEU A 26 11.22 8.72 -31.87
CA LEU A 26 10.40 9.65 -32.64
C LEU A 26 11.16 10.16 -33.87
N ARG A 27 12.44 10.50 -33.70
CA ARG A 27 13.34 10.95 -34.75
C ARG A 27 13.55 9.90 -35.83
N PHE A 28 13.73 8.64 -35.46
CA PHE A 28 13.83 7.53 -36.40
C PHE A 28 12.56 7.40 -37.23
N LYS A 29 11.39 7.51 -36.58
CA LYS A 29 10.09 7.45 -37.25
C LYS A 29 9.92 8.61 -38.23
N THR A 30 10.23 9.84 -37.84
CA THR A 30 10.08 11.02 -38.69
C THR A 30 11.09 11.05 -39.83
N LEU A 31 12.33 10.60 -39.62
CA LEU A 31 13.33 10.44 -40.68
C LEU A 31 12.95 9.36 -41.69
N LYS A 32 12.44 8.19 -41.25
CA LYS A 32 11.91 7.16 -42.15
C LYS A 32 10.76 7.70 -43.00
N GLN A 33 9.83 8.40 -42.36
CA GLN A 33 8.68 8.99 -43.05
C GLN A 33 9.10 10.08 -44.04
N ALA A 34 9.97 11.01 -43.63
CA ALA A 34 10.45 12.08 -44.50
C ALA A 34 11.25 11.56 -45.70
N ALA A 35 12.07 10.53 -45.51
CA ALA A 35 12.80 9.88 -46.59
C ALA A 35 11.84 9.20 -47.58
N LEU A 36 10.80 8.53 -47.07
CA LEU A 36 9.75 7.96 -47.93
C LEU A 36 8.99 9.05 -48.71
N GLU A 37 8.65 10.18 -48.07
CA GLU A 37 7.94 11.30 -48.70
C GLU A 37 8.76 12.01 -49.78
N ILE A 38 10.07 12.20 -49.57
CA ILE A 38 10.93 13.03 -50.43
C ILE A 38 11.70 12.18 -51.45
N TYR A 39 12.19 11.03 -51.03
CA TYR A 39 13.09 10.18 -51.82
C TYR A 39 12.41 8.87 -52.28
N GLY A 40 11.18 8.60 -51.84
CA GLY A 40 10.40 7.43 -52.24
C GLY A 40 10.81 6.13 -51.56
N THR A 41 11.88 6.13 -50.75
CA THR A 41 12.32 4.98 -49.96
C THR A 41 12.65 5.40 -48.53
N PRO A 42 12.25 4.61 -47.51
CA PRO A 42 12.57 4.93 -46.14
C PRO A 42 14.05 4.68 -45.86
N LEU A 43 14.65 5.48 -44.96
CA LEU A 43 16.00 5.19 -44.46
C LEU A 43 16.05 3.82 -43.80
N SER A 44 17.11 3.06 -44.09
CA SER A 44 17.34 1.76 -43.47
C SER A 44 17.60 1.90 -41.98
N GLU A 45 17.28 0.85 -41.22
CA GLU A 45 17.55 0.81 -39.78
C GLU A 45 19.05 0.92 -39.48
N GLU A 46 19.89 0.34 -40.32
CA GLU A 46 21.35 0.46 -40.26
C GLU A 46 21.82 1.92 -40.40
N THR A 47 21.30 2.69 -41.38
CA THR A 47 21.65 4.10 -41.53
C THR A 47 21.22 4.93 -40.32
N LEU A 48 20.04 4.65 -39.77
CA LEU A 48 19.52 5.37 -38.60
C LEU A 48 20.35 5.05 -37.35
N MET A 49 20.60 3.77 -37.08
CA MET A 49 21.45 3.31 -35.98
C MET A 49 22.87 3.83 -36.09
N GLY A 50 23.44 3.87 -37.29
CA GLY A 50 24.76 4.44 -37.55
C GLY A 50 24.81 5.97 -37.42
N SER A 51 23.67 6.65 -37.55
CA SER A 51 23.56 8.10 -37.41
C SER A 51 23.44 8.58 -35.96
N LEU A 52 23.13 7.69 -35.01
CA LEU A 52 23.02 8.02 -33.59
C LEU A 52 24.31 8.64 -33.06
N GLY A 53 24.20 9.81 -32.43
CA GLY A 53 25.32 10.54 -31.85
C GLY A 53 26.30 11.16 -32.86
N LEU A 54 26.00 11.12 -34.17
CA LEU A 54 26.79 11.81 -35.19
C LEU A 54 26.39 13.28 -35.34
N SER A 55 27.35 14.12 -35.74
CA SER A 55 27.04 15.48 -36.17
C SER A 55 26.21 15.46 -37.47
N ALA A 56 25.45 16.53 -37.71
CA ALA A 56 24.64 16.69 -38.91
C ALA A 56 25.41 16.38 -40.22
N LYS A 57 26.65 16.86 -40.33
CA LYS A 57 27.52 16.63 -41.49
C LYS A 57 27.92 15.16 -41.63
N LYS A 58 28.22 14.47 -40.52
CA LYS A 58 28.60 13.05 -40.54
C LYS A 58 27.40 12.15 -40.85
N ALA A 59 26.23 12.48 -40.30
CA ALA A 59 24.99 11.77 -40.61
C ALA A 59 24.58 11.95 -42.08
N GLU A 60 24.77 13.14 -42.65
CA GLU A 60 24.59 13.38 -44.08
C GLU A 60 25.54 12.53 -44.93
N ALA A 61 26.83 12.51 -44.58
CA ALA A 61 27.82 11.68 -45.29
C ALA A 61 27.48 10.19 -45.22
N LEU A 62 27.02 9.69 -44.07
CA LEU A 62 26.57 8.30 -43.92
C LEU A 62 25.33 8.00 -44.76
N ALA A 63 24.36 8.92 -44.78
CA ALA A 63 23.15 8.75 -45.59
C ALA A 63 23.49 8.72 -47.10
N LYS A 64 24.39 9.60 -47.56
CA LYS A 64 24.89 9.59 -48.94
C LYS A 64 25.67 8.32 -49.27
N ALA A 65 26.51 7.86 -48.35
CA ALA A 65 27.24 6.61 -48.53
C ALA A 65 26.31 5.39 -48.69
N ASN A 66 25.18 5.37 -47.97
CA ASN A 66 24.25 4.23 -47.99
C ASN A 66 23.18 4.32 -49.07
N HIS A 67 22.81 5.53 -49.53
CA HIS A 67 21.68 5.76 -50.45
C HIS A 67 22.05 6.52 -51.73
N GLY A 68 23.34 6.82 -51.94
CA GLY A 68 23.88 7.53 -53.10
C GLY A 68 24.14 9.03 -52.85
N GLU A 69 25.08 9.61 -53.60
CA GLU A 69 25.51 11.01 -53.46
C GLU A 69 24.37 12.03 -53.67
N ASP A 70 23.39 11.67 -54.50
CA ASP A 70 22.21 12.50 -54.79
C ASP A 70 21.13 12.45 -53.70
N PHE A 71 21.36 11.71 -52.60
CA PHE A 71 20.38 11.60 -51.52
C PHE A 71 20.10 12.99 -50.89
N PRO A 72 18.84 13.47 -50.89
CA PRO A 72 18.48 14.81 -50.47
C PRO A 72 18.37 14.95 -48.94
N TYR A 73 19.44 14.60 -48.22
CA TYR A 73 19.45 14.51 -46.74
C TYR A 73 18.98 15.82 -46.07
N ALA A 74 19.37 16.98 -46.60
CA ALA A 74 18.97 18.26 -46.03
C ALA A 74 17.45 18.47 -46.06
N GLN A 75 16.79 18.10 -47.16
CA GLN A 75 15.34 18.17 -47.30
C GLN A 75 14.64 17.15 -46.40
N VAL A 76 15.15 15.91 -46.38
CA VAL A 76 14.65 14.83 -45.50
C VAL A 76 14.72 15.26 -44.04
N ARG A 77 15.84 15.85 -43.62
CA ARG A 77 16.03 16.34 -42.26
C ARG A 77 15.07 17.47 -41.92
N GLN A 78 14.93 18.46 -42.81
CA GLN A 78 14.00 19.57 -42.60
C GLN A 78 12.56 19.06 -42.44
N ARG A 79 12.14 18.12 -43.30
CA ARG A 79 10.81 17.52 -43.22
C ARG A 79 10.63 16.67 -41.97
N ALA A 80 11.66 15.95 -41.53
CA ALA A 80 11.63 15.21 -40.28
C ALA A 80 11.49 16.14 -39.06
N ASP A 81 12.17 17.31 -39.05
CA ASP A 81 12.02 18.34 -38.02
C ASP A 81 10.55 18.84 -37.94
N GLU A 82 9.91 19.09 -39.08
CA GLU A 82 8.50 19.50 -39.15
C GLU A 82 7.54 18.43 -38.61
N LEU A 83 7.75 17.17 -39.00
CA LEU A 83 6.93 16.04 -38.56
C LEU A 83 7.07 15.80 -37.05
N GLU A 84 8.29 15.95 -36.52
CA GLU A 84 8.57 15.81 -35.09
C GLU A 84 7.88 16.90 -34.28
N LEU A 85 8.00 18.16 -34.71
CA LEU A 85 7.33 19.28 -34.06
C LEU A 85 5.80 19.13 -34.10
N ALA A 86 5.25 18.68 -35.24
CA ALA A 86 3.81 18.40 -35.37
C ALA A 86 3.38 17.26 -34.43
N HIS A 87 4.20 16.21 -34.28
CA HIS A 87 3.92 15.12 -33.37
C HIS A 87 3.88 15.60 -31.91
N VAL A 88 4.90 16.35 -31.47
CA VAL A 88 4.99 16.90 -30.12
C VAL A 88 3.79 17.82 -29.81
N ARG A 89 3.38 18.66 -30.76
CA ARG A 89 2.21 19.53 -30.60
C ARG A 89 0.89 18.78 -30.48
N ASN A 90 0.73 17.66 -31.21
CA ASN A 90 -0.52 16.90 -31.23
C ASN A 90 -0.60 15.82 -30.14
N HIS A 91 0.54 15.30 -29.68
CA HIS A 91 0.60 14.14 -28.79
C HIS A 91 1.39 14.38 -27.49
N GLY A 92 2.06 15.53 -27.36
CA GLY A 92 2.97 15.82 -26.26
C GLY A 92 4.39 15.29 -26.49
N VAL A 93 5.31 15.65 -25.60
CA VAL A 93 6.69 15.15 -25.61
C VAL A 93 6.71 13.71 -25.06
N PRO A 94 7.40 12.76 -25.71
CA PRO A 94 7.49 11.38 -25.24
C PRO A 94 8.40 11.29 -23.99
N ILE A 95 7.83 11.43 -22.80
CA ILE A 95 8.56 11.36 -21.53
C ILE A 95 8.98 9.92 -21.22
N LYS A 96 10.24 9.70 -20.83
CA LYS A 96 10.68 8.38 -20.36
C LYS A 96 10.00 8.01 -19.05
N ASP A 97 9.52 6.77 -19.00
CA ASP A 97 8.89 6.17 -17.83
C ASP A 97 9.78 6.29 -16.58
N GLY A 98 9.24 6.89 -15.50
CA GLY A 98 9.93 7.08 -14.22
C GLY A 98 10.64 8.42 -14.04
N LEU A 99 10.71 9.26 -15.08
CA LEU A 99 11.41 10.55 -15.01
C LEU A 99 10.80 11.49 -13.96
N LEU A 100 9.48 11.68 -13.96
CA LEU A 100 8.84 12.66 -13.07
C LEU A 100 9.07 12.28 -11.60
N GLU A 101 8.96 11.00 -11.27
CA GLU A 101 9.19 10.49 -9.93
C GLU A 101 10.62 10.75 -9.47
N VAL A 102 11.60 10.57 -10.35
CA VAL A 102 13.00 10.90 -10.07
C VAL A 102 13.15 12.40 -9.81
N LEU A 103 12.62 13.27 -10.67
CA LEU A 103 12.75 14.72 -10.53
C LEU A 103 12.09 15.24 -9.24
N GLU A 104 10.85 14.82 -8.98
CA GLU A 104 10.14 15.16 -7.75
C GLU A 104 10.91 14.72 -6.52
N ARG A 105 11.50 13.52 -6.59
CA ARG A 105 12.20 12.93 -5.48
C ARG A 105 13.49 13.68 -5.17
N LEU A 106 14.33 13.92 -6.18
CA LEU A 106 15.56 14.68 -6.01
C LEU A 106 15.27 16.10 -5.48
N ARG A 107 14.21 16.76 -5.99
CA ARG A 107 13.78 18.08 -5.52
C ARG A 107 13.38 18.07 -4.05
N LYS A 108 12.59 17.08 -3.61
CA LYS A 108 12.17 16.94 -2.20
C LYS A 108 13.33 16.74 -1.24
N TYR A 109 14.44 16.17 -1.71
CA TYR A 109 15.67 15.99 -0.95
C TYR A 109 16.61 17.21 -0.99
N GLY A 110 16.13 18.31 -1.58
CA GLY A 110 16.86 19.56 -1.69
C GLY A 110 18.06 19.48 -2.63
N LEU A 111 18.08 18.53 -3.58
CA LEU A 111 19.12 18.53 -4.61
C LEU A 111 18.83 19.62 -5.63
N THR A 112 19.88 20.29 -6.09
CA THR A 112 19.81 21.18 -7.24
C THR A 112 19.89 20.38 -8.54
N MET A 113 19.18 20.82 -9.57
CA MET A 113 19.05 20.06 -10.81
C MET A 113 19.35 20.91 -12.03
N ALA A 114 20.04 20.32 -13.01
CA ALA A 114 20.27 20.94 -14.31
C ALA A 114 19.98 20.01 -15.47
N VAL A 115 19.71 20.60 -16.63
CA VAL A 115 19.74 19.92 -17.93
C VAL A 115 21.05 20.26 -18.65
N ALA A 116 21.70 19.27 -19.25
CA ALA A 116 22.93 19.40 -20.03
C ALA A 116 22.78 18.64 -21.37
N THR A 117 22.29 19.33 -22.41
CA THR A 117 21.91 18.71 -23.69
C THR A 117 22.73 19.25 -24.87
N SER A 118 22.97 18.40 -25.87
CA SER A 118 23.57 18.82 -27.16
C SER A 118 22.57 19.60 -28.05
N SER A 119 21.28 19.61 -27.69
CA SER A 119 20.23 20.36 -28.39
C SER A 119 20.37 21.87 -28.18
N ARG A 120 19.89 22.66 -29.15
CA ARG A 120 19.87 24.12 -29.05
C ARG A 120 18.86 24.59 -28.00
N ARG A 121 19.13 25.70 -27.32
CA ARG A 121 18.26 26.22 -26.23
C ARG A 121 16.78 26.31 -26.59
N ALA A 122 16.46 26.87 -27.76
CA ALA A 122 15.07 27.03 -28.18
C ALA A 122 14.29 25.70 -28.23
N ILE A 123 14.94 24.61 -28.67
CA ILE A 123 14.32 23.28 -28.77
C ILE A 123 14.21 22.64 -27.38
N ALA A 124 15.29 22.73 -26.60
CA ALA A 124 15.33 22.17 -25.25
C ALA A 124 14.26 22.79 -24.35
N GLU A 125 14.12 24.12 -24.35
CA GLU A 125 13.10 24.81 -23.56
C GLU A 125 11.68 24.46 -24.02
N GLU A 126 11.41 24.38 -25.32
CA GLU A 126 10.10 23.95 -25.84
C GLU A 126 9.72 22.56 -25.32
N TYR A 127 10.66 21.61 -25.32
CA TYR A 127 10.40 20.26 -24.83
C TYR A 127 10.18 20.23 -23.31
N LEU A 128 11.03 20.91 -22.54
CA LEU A 128 10.91 20.95 -21.08
C LEU A 128 9.61 21.63 -20.62
N ILE A 129 9.15 22.66 -21.33
CA ILE A 129 7.88 23.36 -21.05
C ILE A 129 6.70 22.48 -21.42
N ASN A 130 6.68 21.90 -22.62
CA ASN A 130 5.58 21.05 -23.08
C ASN A 130 5.47 19.74 -22.27
N ALA A 131 6.59 19.22 -21.76
CA ALA A 131 6.62 18.11 -20.81
C ALA A 131 6.27 18.53 -19.36
N ASN A 132 6.12 19.83 -19.09
CA ASN A 132 5.85 20.40 -17.76
C ASN A 132 6.92 20.01 -16.70
N VAL A 133 8.18 19.88 -17.11
CA VAL A 133 9.31 19.51 -16.25
C VAL A 133 10.31 20.64 -16.03
N LEU A 134 10.26 21.72 -16.82
CA LEU A 134 11.19 22.86 -16.69
C LEU A 134 11.28 23.37 -15.24
N LYS A 135 10.15 23.40 -14.53
CA LYS A 135 10.03 23.82 -13.13
C LYS A 135 10.90 23.05 -12.13
N TYR A 136 11.40 21.87 -12.49
CA TYR A 136 12.28 21.10 -11.62
C TYR A 136 13.73 21.58 -11.68
N PHE A 137 14.16 22.16 -12.81
CA PHE A 137 15.56 22.47 -13.07
C PHE A 137 15.89 23.91 -12.68
N ASP A 138 17.00 24.06 -11.97
CA ASP A 138 17.56 25.37 -11.59
C ASP A 138 18.34 25.98 -12.76
N ILE A 139 18.96 25.15 -13.59
CA ILE A 139 19.83 25.55 -14.70
C ILE A 139 19.56 24.68 -15.94
N THR A 140 19.67 25.26 -17.12
CA THR A 140 19.73 24.55 -18.40
C THR A 140 20.99 24.99 -19.13
N VAL A 141 21.81 24.03 -19.60
CA VAL A 141 22.97 24.27 -20.47
C VAL A 141 22.77 23.53 -21.78
N CYS A 142 22.84 24.27 -22.88
CA CYS A 142 22.49 23.79 -24.21
C CYS A 142 23.71 23.73 -25.14
N GLY A 143 23.58 23.00 -26.25
CA GLY A 143 24.67 22.73 -27.19
C GLY A 143 25.19 23.98 -27.91
N ASP A 144 24.35 25.00 -28.07
CA ASP A 144 24.72 26.32 -28.62
C ASP A 144 25.45 27.22 -27.62
N GLU A 145 25.64 26.76 -26.38
CA GLU A 145 26.32 27.49 -25.30
C GLU A 145 27.70 26.90 -24.97
N VAL A 146 28.16 25.89 -25.71
CA VAL A 146 29.45 25.22 -25.50
C VAL A 146 30.29 25.21 -26.77
N THR A 147 31.61 25.28 -26.62
CA THR A 147 32.56 25.24 -27.74
C THR A 147 32.85 23.82 -28.22
N GLN A 148 32.88 22.87 -27.29
CA GLN A 148 33.09 21.46 -27.57
C GLN A 148 31.93 20.61 -27.03
N GLY A 149 31.18 19.99 -27.94
CA GLY A 149 30.12 19.04 -27.60
C GLY A 149 30.66 17.72 -27.02
N LYS A 150 29.75 16.88 -26.54
CA LYS A 150 30.04 15.53 -26.06
C LYS A 150 30.82 14.75 -27.15
N PRO A 151 31.93 14.06 -26.83
CA PRO A 151 32.34 13.58 -25.52
C PRO A 151 33.28 14.52 -24.72
N HIS A 152 33.43 15.79 -25.09
CA HIS A 152 34.17 16.75 -24.27
C HIS A 152 33.39 17.09 -22.98
N PRO A 153 34.04 17.29 -21.81
CA PRO A 153 33.34 17.49 -20.53
C PRO A 153 32.73 18.88 -20.31
N GLU A 154 32.99 19.84 -21.22
CA GLU A 154 32.62 21.27 -21.07
C GLU A 154 31.17 21.47 -20.63
N ILE A 155 30.23 20.74 -21.23
CA ILE A 155 28.80 20.93 -20.94
C ILE A 155 28.43 20.54 -19.49
N PHE A 156 28.95 19.42 -18.98
CA PHE A 156 28.72 18.99 -17.61
C PHE A 156 29.47 19.87 -16.60
N LEU A 157 30.70 20.28 -16.92
CA LEU A 157 31.47 21.21 -16.07
C LEU A 157 30.77 22.56 -15.95
N LYS A 158 30.24 23.09 -17.05
CA LYS A 158 29.47 24.34 -17.07
C LYS A 158 28.18 24.23 -16.27
N ALA A 159 27.44 23.13 -16.41
CA ALA A 159 26.24 22.86 -15.63
C ALA A 159 26.55 22.74 -14.12
N ALA A 160 27.56 21.97 -13.73
CA ALA A 160 27.99 21.82 -12.34
C ALA A 160 28.42 23.17 -11.72
N SER A 161 29.21 23.96 -12.46
CA SER A 161 29.63 25.30 -12.03
C SER A 161 28.44 26.23 -11.84
N ALA A 162 27.45 26.23 -12.74
CA ALA A 162 26.26 27.06 -12.63
C ALA A 162 25.36 26.67 -11.46
N LEU A 163 25.36 25.39 -11.07
CA LEU A 163 24.71 24.89 -9.85
C LEU A 163 25.51 25.17 -8.57
N ASN A 164 26.69 25.80 -8.67
CA ASN A 164 27.65 25.96 -7.57
C ASN A 164 28.03 24.63 -6.89
N CYS A 165 28.21 23.57 -7.70
CA CYS A 165 28.50 22.22 -7.22
C CYS A 165 29.78 21.66 -7.86
N LEU A 166 30.57 20.93 -7.08
CA LEU A 166 31.73 20.21 -7.61
C LEU A 166 31.27 19.01 -8.43
N PRO A 167 31.89 18.70 -9.59
CA PRO A 167 31.46 17.58 -10.44
C PRO A 167 31.37 16.24 -9.71
N GLY A 168 32.31 15.94 -8.81
CA GLY A 168 32.32 14.71 -8.02
C GLY A 168 31.12 14.55 -7.06
N HIS A 169 30.30 15.59 -6.88
CA HIS A 169 29.05 15.55 -6.12
C HIS A 169 27.79 15.69 -6.98
N CYS A 170 27.94 15.62 -8.30
CA CYS A 170 26.85 15.66 -9.26
C CYS A 170 26.60 14.26 -9.83
N LEU A 171 25.38 13.76 -9.69
CA LEU A 171 24.92 12.67 -10.56
C LEU A 171 24.79 13.22 -11.98
N MET A 172 25.33 12.52 -12.98
CA MET A 172 25.24 12.90 -14.39
C MET A 172 24.53 11.77 -15.14
N LEU A 173 23.24 11.95 -15.42
CA LEU A 173 22.41 10.93 -16.06
C LEU A 173 22.51 11.03 -17.57
N GLU A 174 22.80 9.90 -18.22
CA GLU A 174 23.08 9.80 -19.65
C GLU A 174 22.70 8.43 -20.21
N ASP A 175 22.43 8.36 -21.50
CA ASP A 175 22.17 7.12 -22.24
C ASP A 175 23.25 6.78 -23.26
N SER A 176 23.96 7.81 -23.75
CA SER A 176 24.85 7.68 -24.90
C SER A 176 26.31 7.43 -24.49
N GLU A 177 27.07 6.75 -25.37
CA GLU A 177 28.51 6.54 -25.17
C GLU A 177 29.29 7.87 -25.06
N ASN A 178 28.98 8.84 -25.95
CA ASN A 178 29.63 10.14 -25.95
C ASN A 178 29.29 10.93 -24.68
N GLY A 179 28.05 10.87 -24.23
CA GLY A 179 27.61 11.48 -22.99
C GLY A 179 28.26 10.87 -21.77
N LEU A 180 28.34 9.54 -21.70
CA LEU A 180 28.99 8.84 -20.61
C LEU A 180 30.48 9.20 -20.52
N LEU A 181 31.19 9.25 -21.65
CA LEU A 181 32.58 9.72 -21.71
C LEU A 181 32.73 11.18 -21.25
N SER A 182 31.79 12.05 -21.62
CA SER A 182 31.78 13.45 -21.19
C SER A 182 31.63 13.56 -19.67
N ALA A 183 30.70 12.79 -19.08
CA ALA A 183 30.49 12.76 -17.63
C ALA A 183 31.70 12.20 -16.86
N ILE A 184 32.32 11.12 -17.36
CA ILE A 184 33.55 10.55 -16.78
C ILE A 184 34.68 11.57 -16.81
N ARG A 185 34.91 12.23 -17.94
CA ARG A 185 35.96 13.24 -18.12
C ARG A 185 35.72 14.51 -17.31
N ALA A 186 34.48 14.78 -16.95
CA ALA A 186 34.12 15.87 -16.04
C ALA A 186 34.39 15.51 -14.57
N GLU A 187 34.83 14.27 -14.28
CA GLU A 187 34.96 13.72 -12.92
C GLU A 187 33.62 13.73 -12.16
N GLY A 188 32.52 13.57 -12.90
CA GLY A 188 31.16 13.43 -12.38
C GLY A 188 30.90 12.09 -11.69
N GLN A 189 29.66 11.87 -11.26
CA GLN A 189 29.15 10.55 -10.90
C GLN A 189 28.19 10.06 -12.00
N PRO A 190 28.68 9.37 -13.04
CA PRO A 190 27.88 9.07 -14.22
C PRO A 190 26.89 7.95 -13.94
N ILE A 191 25.62 8.15 -14.32
CA ILE A 191 24.56 7.15 -14.25
C ILE A 191 24.12 6.86 -15.69
N LEU A 192 24.29 5.61 -16.12
CA LEU A 192 23.84 5.17 -17.43
C LEU A 192 22.37 4.74 -17.37
N ILE A 193 21.52 5.34 -18.19
CA ILE A 193 20.15 4.89 -18.46
C ILE A 193 20.14 4.30 -19.87
N GLU A 194 20.07 2.97 -19.98
CA GLU A 194 20.18 2.29 -21.28
C GLU A 194 19.06 2.72 -22.24
N ASP A 195 19.42 2.83 -23.52
CA ASP A 195 18.49 3.09 -24.61
C ASP A 195 18.88 2.27 -25.87
N ILE A 196 18.46 2.73 -27.05
CA ILE A 196 18.56 2.06 -28.35
C ILE A 196 19.94 1.43 -28.59
N LYS A 197 21.03 2.18 -28.32
CA LYS A 197 22.40 1.73 -28.57
C LYS A 197 23.19 1.68 -27.26
N PRO A 198 23.55 0.49 -26.75
CA PRO A 198 24.37 0.39 -25.54
C PRO A 198 25.79 0.91 -25.80
N PRO A 199 26.42 1.60 -24.83
CA PRO A 199 27.84 1.95 -24.91
C PRO A 199 28.74 0.71 -24.97
N ALA A 200 29.95 0.87 -25.50
CA ALA A 200 30.97 -0.17 -25.44
C ALA A 200 31.21 -0.63 -23.98
N PRO A 201 31.49 -1.94 -23.73
CA PRO A 201 31.65 -2.47 -22.37
C PRO A 201 32.68 -1.70 -21.52
N GLU A 202 33.77 -1.28 -22.15
CA GLU A 202 34.84 -0.46 -21.55
C GLU A 202 34.30 0.87 -20.99
N VAL A 203 33.42 1.52 -21.76
CA VAL A 203 32.85 2.83 -21.44
C VAL A 203 31.74 2.68 -20.41
N LYS A 204 30.90 1.65 -20.56
CA LYS A 204 29.87 1.28 -19.58
C LYS A 204 30.46 0.98 -18.19
N ALA A 205 31.65 0.37 -18.13
CA ALA A 205 32.34 0.11 -16.86
C ALA A 205 32.77 1.39 -16.12
N GLY A 206 32.83 2.55 -16.79
CA GLY A 206 33.11 3.84 -16.19
C GLY A 206 31.89 4.52 -15.55
N ALA A 207 30.68 3.99 -15.75
CA ALA A 207 29.50 4.47 -15.04
C ALA A 207 29.58 4.11 -13.56
N LEU A 208 29.14 5.00 -12.66
CA LEU A 208 28.93 4.66 -11.26
C LEU A 208 27.91 3.53 -11.13
N LYS A 209 26.84 3.58 -11.93
CA LYS A 209 25.87 2.49 -12.08
C LYS A 209 25.12 2.62 -13.41
N ALA A 210 24.63 1.49 -13.93
CA ALA A 210 23.83 1.42 -15.15
C ALA A 210 22.44 0.83 -14.84
N TYR A 211 21.42 1.35 -15.50
CA TYR A 211 20.02 0.97 -15.33
C TYR A 211 19.34 0.81 -16.68
N GLN A 212 18.38 -0.10 -16.78
CA GLN A 212 17.59 -0.26 -18.01
C GLN A 212 16.56 0.84 -18.20
N ASN A 213 16.17 1.54 -17.13
CA ASN A 213 15.18 2.62 -17.14
C ASN A 213 15.26 3.45 -15.85
N MET A 214 14.57 4.60 -15.84
CA MET A 214 14.53 5.51 -14.68
C MET A 214 13.85 4.91 -13.45
N HIS A 215 12.93 3.94 -13.59
CA HIS A 215 12.32 3.28 -12.43
C HIS A 215 13.32 2.46 -11.62
N GLN A 216 14.30 1.81 -12.26
CA GLN A 216 15.36 1.12 -11.56
C GLN A 216 16.29 2.11 -10.83
N PHE A 217 16.63 3.24 -11.47
CA PHE A 217 17.40 4.30 -10.82
C PHE A 217 16.65 4.91 -9.62
N LEU A 218 15.35 5.20 -9.78
CA LEU A 218 14.49 5.63 -8.68
C LEU A 218 14.52 4.61 -7.54
N GLY A 219 14.61 3.31 -7.86
CA GLY A 219 14.70 2.25 -6.87
C GLY A 219 15.89 2.41 -5.94
N ASP A 220 17.09 2.49 -6.51
CA ASP A 220 18.33 2.77 -5.78
C ASP A 220 18.32 4.12 -5.06
N LEU A 221 17.72 5.14 -5.68
CA LEU A 221 17.61 6.46 -5.08
C LEU A 221 16.79 6.42 -3.78
N ASN A 222 15.78 5.55 -3.71
CA ASN A 222 14.96 5.36 -2.51
C ASN A 222 15.72 4.68 -1.36
N ASP A 223 16.73 3.87 -1.63
CA ASP A 223 17.54 3.24 -0.57
C ASP A 223 18.45 4.27 0.12
N CYS A 224 18.68 5.41 -0.53
CA CYS A 224 19.49 6.51 -0.01
C CYS A 224 18.67 7.48 0.86
N MET A 225 17.41 7.13 1.15
CA MET A 225 16.45 7.97 1.84
C MET A 225 16.33 7.61 3.31
N PRO A 226 16.16 8.60 4.22
CA PRO A 226 15.79 8.33 5.58
C PRO A 226 14.45 7.61 5.63
N ASP A 227 14.40 6.54 6.43
CA ASP A 227 13.14 5.98 6.88
C ASP A 227 12.42 7.02 7.74
N LEU A 228 11.25 7.46 7.29
CA LEU A 228 10.39 8.41 8.00
C LEU A 228 9.57 7.74 9.12
N GLY A 229 9.64 6.42 9.25
CA GLY A 229 8.82 5.63 10.14
C GLY A 229 7.32 5.75 9.83
N THR A 230 6.49 5.24 10.73
CA THR A 230 5.03 5.34 10.63
C THR A 230 4.58 6.78 10.90
N PRO A 231 3.68 7.36 10.08
CA PRO A 231 3.23 8.73 10.27
C PRO A 231 2.41 8.89 11.55
N GLU A 232 2.59 10.05 12.19
CA GLU A 232 1.63 10.50 13.21
C GLU A 232 0.29 10.82 12.55
N LEU A 233 -0.82 10.60 13.25
CA LEU A 233 -2.16 10.86 12.69
C LEU A 233 -2.33 12.33 12.28
N THR A 234 -1.73 13.25 13.03
CA THR A 234 -1.78 14.69 12.81
C THR A 234 -0.69 15.21 11.88
N GLU A 235 0.19 14.34 11.39
CA GLU A 235 1.24 14.74 10.46
C GLU A 235 0.62 15.30 9.18
N THR A 236 1.15 16.40 8.66
CA THR A 236 0.70 16.94 7.38
C THR A 236 1.31 16.15 6.24
N PHE A 237 0.47 15.73 5.30
CA PHE A 237 0.92 14.89 4.19
C PHE A 237 1.31 15.71 2.95
N PRO A 238 2.19 15.15 2.10
CA PRO A 238 2.62 15.81 0.87
C PRO A 238 1.47 16.06 -0.08
N GLN A 239 1.50 17.22 -0.74
CA GLN A 239 0.51 17.62 -1.74
C GLN A 239 0.82 17.04 -3.14
N THR A 240 1.97 16.38 -3.33
CA THR A 240 2.39 15.90 -4.66
C THR A 240 1.80 14.54 -4.98
N LEU A 241 1.23 14.44 -6.18
CA LEU A 241 0.75 13.19 -6.76
C LEU A 241 1.87 12.56 -7.57
N ASN A 242 2.04 11.25 -7.44
CA ASN A 242 2.85 10.48 -8.38
C ASN A 242 2.08 10.30 -9.72
N GLN A 243 2.63 9.55 -10.67
CA GLN A 243 1.93 9.22 -11.93
C GLN A 243 1.05 7.97 -11.85
N PHE A 244 1.21 7.13 -10.83
CA PHE A 244 0.58 5.82 -10.78
C PHE A 244 -0.71 5.77 -9.95
N SER A 245 -1.59 4.84 -10.30
CA SER A 245 -2.84 4.60 -9.57
C SER A 245 -2.69 3.45 -8.57
N ALA A 246 -3.50 3.49 -7.51
CA ALA A 246 -3.68 2.38 -6.58
C ALA A 246 -5.12 1.85 -6.66
N GLY A 247 -5.32 0.54 -6.52
CA GLY A 247 -6.62 -0.10 -6.54
C GLY A 247 -7.08 -0.59 -5.16
N ILE A 248 -8.38 -0.54 -4.89
CA ILE A 248 -9.01 -1.17 -3.71
C ILE A 248 -10.17 -2.05 -4.20
N HIS A 249 -9.93 -3.36 -4.24
CA HIS A 249 -10.95 -4.34 -4.57
C HIS A 249 -11.70 -4.75 -3.30
N GLY A 250 -12.84 -4.10 -3.04
CA GLY A 250 -13.68 -4.33 -1.87
C GLY A 250 -13.71 -3.17 -0.89
N PHE A 251 -14.29 -2.04 -1.28
CA PHE A 251 -14.41 -0.84 -0.47
C PHE A 251 -15.48 -0.96 0.63
N GLY A 252 -15.17 -1.80 1.63
CA GLY A 252 -15.87 -1.94 2.91
C GLY A 252 -15.13 -1.20 4.02
N ALA A 253 -15.25 -1.68 5.27
CA ALA A 253 -14.57 -1.05 6.41
C ALA A 253 -13.04 -1.03 6.24
N MET A 254 -12.41 -2.17 5.93
CA MET A 254 -10.95 -2.26 5.74
C MET A 254 -10.49 -1.48 4.49
N GLY A 255 -11.19 -1.63 3.37
CA GLY A 255 -10.85 -0.92 2.14
C GLY A 255 -10.95 0.60 2.33
N GLY A 256 -12.11 1.10 2.75
CA GLY A 256 -12.39 2.53 2.80
C GLY A 256 -11.92 3.25 4.07
N GLY A 257 -11.78 2.55 5.20
CA GLY A 257 -11.37 3.13 6.48
C GLY A 257 -9.95 2.78 6.92
N TYR A 258 -9.21 1.98 6.14
CA TYR A 258 -7.79 1.69 6.41
C TYR A 258 -6.89 1.77 5.19
N LEU A 259 -7.16 1.02 4.13
CA LEU A 259 -6.26 1.01 2.96
C LEU A 259 -6.20 2.36 2.24
N THR A 260 -7.31 3.09 2.16
CA THR A 260 -7.32 4.47 1.67
C THR A 260 -6.36 5.38 2.45
N GLN A 261 -6.22 5.18 3.76
CA GLN A 261 -5.30 5.95 4.59
C GLN A 261 -3.86 5.56 4.29
N ILE A 262 -3.58 4.25 4.22
CA ILE A 262 -2.26 3.73 3.84
C ILE A 262 -1.83 4.31 2.49
N PHE A 263 -2.71 4.31 1.50
CA PHE A 263 -2.39 4.87 0.19
C PHE A 263 -2.31 6.39 0.20
N SER A 264 -3.06 7.08 1.07
CA SER A 264 -2.97 8.53 1.23
C SER A 264 -1.64 8.99 1.85
N HIS A 265 -0.99 8.15 2.65
CA HIS A 265 0.31 8.43 3.29
C HIS A 265 1.47 7.66 2.66
N TRP A 266 1.27 7.19 1.44
CA TRP A 266 2.14 6.32 0.64
C TRP A 266 3.57 6.18 1.17
N ASP A 267 4.48 7.07 0.77
CA ASP A 267 5.90 7.05 1.16
C ASP A 267 6.32 8.30 1.94
N GLY A 268 5.36 9.11 2.37
CA GLY A 268 5.61 10.39 3.05
C GLY A 268 6.14 11.51 2.15
N TYR A 269 6.31 11.27 0.85
CA TYR A 269 6.75 12.29 -0.11
C TYR A 269 5.75 12.49 -1.26
N THR A 270 5.12 11.42 -1.71
CA THR A 270 4.16 11.37 -2.81
C THR A 270 2.93 10.59 -2.37
N ARG A 271 1.87 10.59 -3.18
CA ARG A 271 0.73 9.66 -3.09
C ARG A 271 0.23 9.30 -4.48
N PRO A 272 -0.52 8.19 -4.66
CA PRO A 272 -1.15 7.83 -5.94
C PRO A 272 -1.87 9.02 -6.58
N CYS A 273 -1.77 9.16 -7.91
CA CYS A 273 -2.55 10.15 -8.65
C CYS A 273 -4.06 9.95 -8.43
N GLU A 274 -4.46 8.70 -8.25
CA GLU A 274 -5.84 8.30 -7.99
C GLU A 274 -5.88 6.96 -7.24
N ILE A 275 -6.88 6.81 -6.37
CA ILE A 275 -7.29 5.54 -5.78
C ILE A 275 -8.57 5.06 -6.46
N ILE A 276 -8.50 3.94 -7.19
CA ILE A 276 -9.65 3.32 -7.86
C ILE A 276 -10.26 2.29 -6.91
N ALA A 277 -11.50 2.49 -6.48
CA ALA A 277 -12.13 1.70 -5.42
C ALA A 277 -13.43 1.03 -5.88
N ALA A 278 -13.49 -0.30 -5.75
CA ALA A 278 -14.63 -1.12 -6.16
C ALA A 278 -15.55 -1.46 -4.97
N THR A 279 -16.86 -1.22 -5.09
CA THR A 279 -17.87 -1.66 -4.12
C THR A 279 -19.20 -1.91 -4.80
N ARG A 280 -20.05 -2.77 -4.22
CA ARG A 280 -21.47 -2.95 -4.60
C ARG A 280 -22.39 -1.88 -4.00
N SER A 281 -21.91 -1.13 -3.00
CA SER A 281 -22.74 -0.16 -2.30
C SER A 281 -22.93 1.08 -3.16
N ARG A 282 -24.02 1.12 -3.94
CA ARG A 282 -24.42 2.29 -4.74
C ARG A 282 -24.44 3.57 -3.91
N MET A 283 -25.00 3.50 -2.69
CA MET A 283 -25.02 4.64 -1.76
C MET A 283 -23.62 5.20 -1.50
N LEU A 284 -22.60 4.36 -1.25
CA LEU A 284 -21.23 4.83 -1.04
C LEU A 284 -20.65 5.45 -2.30
N ARG A 285 -20.82 4.80 -3.46
CA ARG A 285 -20.33 5.32 -4.75
C ARG A 285 -20.90 6.70 -5.05
N ASP A 286 -22.23 6.81 -5.01
CA ASP A 286 -22.94 8.05 -5.30
C ASP A 286 -22.58 9.16 -4.31
N THR A 287 -22.38 8.81 -3.04
CA THR A 287 -22.00 9.76 -1.99
C THR A 287 -20.58 10.29 -2.22
N ILE A 288 -19.59 9.40 -2.37
CA ILE A 288 -18.18 9.81 -2.54
C ILE A 288 -18.01 10.58 -3.85
N GLN A 289 -18.65 10.13 -4.93
CA GLN A 289 -18.58 10.82 -6.22
C GLN A 289 -19.23 12.21 -6.19
N ALA A 290 -20.27 12.42 -5.38
CA ALA A 290 -20.90 13.74 -5.25
C ALA A 290 -20.09 14.71 -4.37
N PHE A 291 -19.43 14.21 -3.32
CA PHE A 291 -18.64 15.04 -2.41
C PHE A 291 -17.16 15.17 -2.82
N GLY A 292 -16.65 14.28 -3.68
CA GLY A 292 -15.25 14.20 -4.11
C GLY A 292 -14.28 13.66 -3.05
N ARG A 293 -14.73 13.55 -1.80
CA ARG A 293 -13.93 13.19 -0.62
C ARG A 293 -14.80 12.69 0.53
N PHE A 294 -14.16 12.10 1.52
CA PHE A 294 -14.79 11.69 2.77
C PHE A 294 -13.78 11.69 3.90
N SER A 295 -14.26 11.43 5.12
CA SER A 295 -13.40 11.40 6.29
C SER A 295 -13.49 10.09 7.07
N VAL A 296 -12.35 9.73 7.65
CA VAL A 296 -12.23 8.64 8.61
C VAL A 296 -11.99 9.23 10.00
N ARG A 297 -12.81 8.81 10.96
CA ARG A 297 -12.78 9.30 12.32
C ARG A 297 -11.94 8.42 13.23
N TYR A 298 -10.99 9.04 13.93
CA TYR A 298 -10.21 8.45 15.01
C TYR A 298 -10.78 8.89 16.34
N GLY A 299 -11.72 8.10 16.85
CA GLY A 299 -12.55 8.49 18.00
C GLY A 299 -11.78 8.66 19.31
N ALA A 300 -10.62 8.01 19.47
CA ALA A 300 -9.79 8.10 20.68
C ALA A 300 -9.02 9.43 20.76
N THR A 301 -8.66 10.01 19.62
CA THR A 301 -7.85 11.24 19.53
C THR A 301 -8.66 12.45 19.07
N SER A 302 -9.98 12.31 18.92
CA SER A 302 -10.88 13.35 18.38
C SER A 302 -10.39 13.95 17.06
N PHE A 303 -9.80 13.11 16.21
CA PHE A 303 -9.22 13.50 14.94
C PHE A 303 -10.01 12.91 13.77
N ASP A 304 -10.29 13.73 12.75
CA ASP A 304 -10.93 13.29 11.52
C ASP A 304 -9.94 13.50 10.36
N GLN A 305 -9.57 12.42 9.69
CA GLN A 305 -8.68 12.45 8.53
C GLN A 305 -9.50 12.50 7.25
N THR A 306 -9.20 13.47 6.37
CA THR A 306 -9.86 13.58 5.06
C THR A 306 -9.11 12.75 4.01
N ILE A 307 -9.86 12.01 3.19
CA ILE A 307 -9.38 11.21 2.06
C ILE A 307 -9.98 11.79 0.78
N GLU A 308 -9.13 12.03 -0.21
CA GLU A 308 -9.45 12.66 -1.49
C GLU A 308 -8.86 11.86 -2.66
N ASN A 309 -9.11 12.28 -3.91
CA ASN A 309 -8.57 11.67 -5.15
C ASN A 309 -8.95 10.19 -5.31
N LEU A 310 -10.23 9.86 -5.09
CA LEU A 310 -10.76 8.52 -5.33
C LEU A 310 -11.73 8.49 -6.50
N ARG A 311 -11.69 7.40 -7.25
CA ARG A 311 -12.72 7.05 -8.22
C ARG A 311 -13.40 5.76 -7.81
N MET A 312 -14.72 5.86 -7.67
CA MET A 312 -15.56 4.74 -7.29
C MET A 312 -16.05 3.99 -8.52
N ILE A 313 -15.87 2.66 -8.54
CA ILE A 313 -16.38 1.78 -9.60
C ILE A 313 -17.37 0.76 -9.03
N ASP A 314 -18.29 0.29 -9.88
CA ASP A 314 -19.15 -0.83 -9.51
C ASP A 314 -18.34 -2.13 -9.52
N MET A 315 -18.38 -2.88 -8.43
CA MET A 315 -17.68 -4.15 -8.34
C MET A 315 -18.33 -5.25 -9.19
N ASP A 316 -19.59 -5.08 -9.59
CA ASP A 316 -20.25 -5.99 -10.52
C ASP A 316 -20.07 -5.58 -12.00
N ASP A 317 -19.39 -4.45 -12.27
CA ASP A 317 -18.91 -4.09 -13.61
C ASP A 317 -17.51 -4.70 -13.84
N ALA A 318 -17.50 -5.83 -14.55
CA ALA A 318 -16.27 -6.57 -14.79
C ALA A 318 -15.22 -5.76 -15.54
N GLU A 319 -15.59 -4.97 -16.54
CA GLU A 319 -14.60 -4.19 -17.33
C GLU A 319 -13.98 -3.07 -16.49
N ALA A 320 -14.76 -2.42 -15.63
CA ALA A 320 -14.23 -1.43 -14.71
C ALA A 320 -13.20 -2.03 -13.73
N VAL A 321 -13.50 -3.22 -13.18
CA VAL A 321 -12.58 -3.92 -12.28
C VAL A 321 -11.34 -4.44 -13.03
N ILE A 322 -11.50 -5.02 -14.22
CA ILE A 322 -10.38 -5.45 -15.08
C ILE A 322 -9.45 -4.26 -15.36
N ASN A 323 -10.02 -3.09 -15.71
CA ASN A 323 -9.24 -1.88 -15.95
C ASN A 323 -8.49 -1.40 -14.70
N MET A 324 -9.05 -1.56 -13.49
CA MET A 324 -8.33 -1.27 -12.24
C MET A 324 -7.06 -2.13 -12.11
N TYR A 325 -7.14 -3.44 -12.40
CA TYR A 325 -5.97 -4.33 -12.38
C TYR A 325 -4.98 -4.05 -13.51
N ASP A 326 -5.45 -3.55 -14.66
CA ASP A 326 -4.57 -3.11 -15.77
C ASP A 326 -3.70 -1.91 -15.35
N VAL A 327 -4.31 -0.89 -14.75
CA VAL A 327 -3.64 0.42 -14.56
C VAL A 327 -2.96 0.61 -13.21
N ALA A 328 -3.40 -0.06 -12.15
CA ALA A 328 -2.87 0.15 -10.80
C ALA A 328 -1.52 -0.55 -10.60
N GLU A 329 -0.63 0.04 -9.80
CA GLU A 329 0.66 -0.58 -9.43
C GLU A 329 0.55 -1.42 -8.15
N ILE A 330 -0.46 -1.11 -7.32
CA ILE A 330 -0.85 -1.91 -6.17
C ILE A 330 -2.37 -2.08 -6.14
N VAL A 331 -2.86 -3.24 -5.70
CA VAL A 331 -4.27 -3.46 -5.42
C VAL A 331 -4.44 -4.04 -4.02
N GLY A 332 -5.19 -3.37 -3.15
CA GLY A 332 -5.64 -3.95 -1.90
C GLY A 332 -6.91 -4.76 -2.07
N LEU A 333 -6.84 -6.06 -1.79
CA LEU A 333 -7.98 -6.99 -1.86
C LEU A 333 -8.55 -7.23 -0.46
N THR A 334 -9.73 -6.65 -0.20
CA THR A 334 -10.41 -6.65 1.11
C THR A 334 -11.77 -7.38 1.06
N LEU A 335 -11.86 -8.41 0.22
CA LEU A 335 -13.08 -9.20 0.02
C LEU A 335 -13.14 -10.43 0.93
N PRO A 336 -14.33 -10.85 1.40
CA PRO A 336 -14.48 -12.12 2.09
C PRO A 336 -14.30 -13.31 1.12
N GLU A 337 -13.97 -14.50 1.66
CA GLU A 337 -13.70 -15.71 0.86
C GLU A 337 -14.75 -16.02 -0.24
N PRO A 338 -16.07 -15.96 0.02
CA PRO A 338 -17.05 -16.24 -1.02
C PRO A 338 -17.05 -15.21 -2.15
N ALA A 339 -16.71 -13.95 -1.86
CA ALA A 339 -16.62 -12.90 -2.86
C ALA A 339 -15.33 -13.04 -3.69
N ILE A 340 -14.21 -13.42 -3.08
CA ILE A 340 -12.95 -13.73 -3.78
C ILE A 340 -13.19 -14.83 -4.83
N ARG A 341 -13.87 -15.92 -4.45
CA ARG A 341 -14.19 -17.01 -5.39
C ARG A 341 -14.97 -16.53 -6.61
N LYS A 342 -15.93 -15.61 -6.41
CA LYS A 342 -16.74 -15.04 -7.50
C LYS A 342 -15.98 -14.03 -8.36
N GLN A 343 -14.97 -13.37 -7.80
CA GLN A 343 -14.19 -12.33 -8.47
C GLN A 343 -12.90 -12.85 -9.10
N ALA A 344 -12.53 -14.12 -8.86
CA ALA A 344 -11.29 -14.70 -9.37
C ALA A 344 -11.15 -14.63 -10.90
N ASP A 345 -12.24 -14.81 -11.66
CA ASP A 345 -12.24 -14.67 -13.13
C ASP A 345 -11.90 -13.24 -13.57
N VAL A 346 -12.54 -12.25 -12.95
CA VAL A 346 -12.32 -10.82 -13.25
C VAL A 346 -10.88 -10.42 -12.91
N ILE A 347 -10.35 -10.90 -11.78
CA ILE A 347 -8.94 -10.67 -11.40
C ILE A 347 -8.02 -11.29 -12.45
N ALA A 348 -8.24 -12.55 -12.83
CA ALA A 348 -7.42 -13.24 -13.83
C ALA A 348 -7.40 -12.52 -15.18
N ARG A 349 -8.57 -12.08 -15.69
CA ARG A 349 -8.67 -11.27 -16.92
C ARG A 349 -7.90 -9.94 -16.80
N GLY A 350 -7.97 -9.30 -15.63
CA GLY A 350 -7.16 -8.11 -15.30
C GLY A 350 -5.67 -8.35 -15.43
N LEU A 351 -5.18 -9.45 -14.84
CA LEU A 351 -3.76 -9.81 -14.90
C LEU A 351 -3.28 -10.14 -16.31
N VAL A 352 -4.10 -10.86 -17.11
CA VAL A 352 -3.81 -11.12 -18.53
C VAL A 352 -3.66 -9.80 -19.29
N ARG A 353 -4.66 -8.91 -19.18
CA ARG A 353 -4.64 -7.60 -19.87
C ARG A 353 -3.43 -6.76 -19.47
N ARG A 354 -3.12 -6.70 -18.17
CA ARG A 354 -1.95 -5.99 -17.66
C ARG A 354 -0.66 -6.55 -18.26
N TYR A 355 -0.49 -7.87 -18.23
CA TYR A 355 0.71 -8.52 -18.71
C TYR A 355 0.92 -8.28 -20.22
N GLU A 356 -0.14 -8.40 -21.03
CA GLU A 356 -0.08 -8.16 -22.47
C GLU A 356 0.22 -6.71 -22.85
N ARG A 357 -0.32 -5.74 -22.10
CA ARG A 357 -0.18 -4.30 -22.43
C ARG A 357 1.07 -3.65 -21.84
N ARG A 358 1.42 -4.03 -20.60
CA ARG A 358 2.45 -3.33 -19.82
C ARG A 358 3.66 -4.21 -19.52
N GLY A 359 3.48 -5.51 -19.34
CA GLY A 359 4.54 -6.43 -18.90
C GLY A 359 5.14 -6.11 -17.52
N ARG A 360 4.56 -5.17 -16.76
CA ARG A 360 5.06 -4.71 -15.45
C ARG A 360 4.48 -5.54 -14.31
N GLU A 361 5.22 -5.60 -13.22
CA GLU A 361 4.80 -6.29 -12.00
C GLU A 361 3.56 -5.64 -11.38
N LEU A 362 2.75 -6.43 -10.67
CA LEU A 362 1.64 -5.94 -9.86
C LEU A 362 1.80 -6.44 -8.43
N THR A 363 1.61 -5.56 -7.45
CA THR A 363 1.52 -5.97 -6.04
C THR A 363 0.05 -6.05 -5.60
N ILE A 364 -0.38 -7.17 -5.04
CA ILE A 364 -1.72 -7.35 -4.48
C ILE A 364 -1.61 -7.56 -2.96
N LEU A 365 -2.08 -6.59 -2.17
CA LEU A 365 -2.16 -6.69 -0.71
C LEU A 365 -3.39 -7.49 -0.31
N ILE A 366 -3.19 -8.69 0.24
CA ILE A 366 -4.29 -9.59 0.60
C ILE A 366 -4.71 -9.33 2.04
N VAL A 367 -5.73 -8.50 2.21
CA VAL A 367 -6.25 -8.12 3.54
C VAL A 367 -7.46 -9.00 3.86
N LEU A 368 -7.15 -10.22 4.29
CA LEU A 368 -8.12 -11.24 4.66
C LEU A 368 -7.80 -11.75 6.07
N ASN A 369 -8.79 -11.87 6.95
CA ASN A 369 -8.59 -12.41 8.29
C ASN A 369 -8.48 -13.96 8.25
N LYS A 370 -7.45 -14.46 7.58
CA LYS A 370 -7.21 -15.88 7.32
C LYS A 370 -5.70 -16.13 7.22
N VAL A 371 -5.23 -17.19 7.87
CA VAL A 371 -3.88 -17.73 7.63
C VAL A 371 -3.83 -18.36 6.24
N GLY A 372 -2.82 -18.03 5.43
CA GLY A 372 -2.74 -18.47 4.03
C GLY A 372 -3.82 -17.82 3.14
N GLY A 373 -4.17 -16.57 3.43
CA GLY A 373 -5.03 -15.74 2.59
C GLY A 373 -4.44 -15.51 1.20
N ALA A 374 -3.14 -15.24 1.10
CA ALA A 374 -2.48 -15.04 -0.19
C ALA A 374 -2.53 -16.29 -1.08
N ASP A 375 -2.18 -17.46 -0.53
CA ASP A 375 -2.27 -18.74 -1.22
C ASP A 375 -3.71 -19.10 -1.61
N PHE A 376 -4.69 -18.74 -0.77
CA PHE A 376 -6.09 -18.93 -1.09
C PHE A 376 -6.49 -18.12 -2.33
N VAL A 377 -6.11 -16.84 -2.40
CA VAL A 377 -6.40 -15.99 -3.57
C VAL A 377 -5.63 -16.47 -4.79
N ARG A 378 -4.32 -16.71 -4.65
CA ARG A 378 -3.44 -17.18 -5.73
C ARG A 378 -3.99 -18.42 -6.41
N ARG A 379 -4.40 -19.45 -5.65
CA ARG A 379 -4.97 -20.69 -6.22
C ARG A 379 -6.25 -20.45 -6.99
N HIS A 380 -7.14 -19.59 -6.48
CA HIS A 380 -8.39 -19.29 -7.17
C HIS A 380 -8.16 -18.49 -8.46
N VAL A 381 -7.23 -17.52 -8.44
CA VAL A 381 -6.87 -16.75 -9.64
C VAL A 381 -6.14 -17.63 -10.66
N GLN A 382 -5.19 -18.46 -10.22
CA GLN A 382 -4.47 -19.41 -11.08
C GLN A 382 -5.43 -20.36 -11.80
N ALA A 383 -6.41 -20.94 -11.09
CA ALA A 383 -7.40 -21.81 -11.70
C ALA A 383 -8.23 -21.12 -12.81
N GLN A 384 -8.39 -19.80 -12.74
CA GLN A 384 -9.03 -19.03 -13.81
C GLN A 384 -8.06 -18.65 -14.93
N LEU A 385 -6.81 -18.32 -14.61
CA LEU A 385 -5.76 -18.07 -15.61
C LEU A 385 -5.52 -19.29 -16.51
N GLU A 386 -5.51 -20.49 -15.94
CA GLU A 386 -5.35 -21.76 -16.68
C GLU A 386 -6.46 -22.01 -17.69
N LEU A 387 -7.63 -21.37 -17.55
CA LEU A 387 -8.72 -21.40 -18.52
C LEU A 387 -8.59 -20.34 -19.62
N LEU A 388 -7.80 -19.28 -19.38
CA LEU A 388 -7.71 -18.11 -20.25
C LEU A 388 -6.45 -18.12 -21.13
N VAL A 389 -5.34 -18.69 -20.65
CA VAL A 389 -4.03 -18.60 -21.31
C VAL A 389 -3.26 -19.92 -21.27
N SER A 390 -2.19 -20.03 -22.06
CA SER A 390 -1.31 -21.21 -22.05
C SER A 390 -0.60 -21.41 -20.70
N PRO A 391 -0.17 -22.64 -20.35
CA PRO A 391 0.55 -22.90 -19.09
C PRO A 391 1.80 -22.04 -18.90
N GLN A 392 2.58 -21.81 -19.97
CA GLN A 392 3.77 -20.97 -19.92
C GLN A 392 3.41 -19.50 -19.66
N MET A 393 2.32 -19.01 -20.25
CA MET A 393 1.86 -17.63 -20.02
C MET A 393 1.32 -17.47 -18.60
N CYS A 394 0.55 -18.44 -18.11
CA CYS A 394 0.05 -18.46 -16.72
C CYS A 394 1.20 -18.33 -15.71
N GLN A 395 2.28 -19.11 -15.89
CA GLN A 395 3.46 -19.01 -15.03
C GLN A 395 4.12 -17.63 -15.08
N LYS A 396 4.24 -17.02 -16.26
CA LYS A 396 4.81 -15.66 -16.41
C LYS A 396 3.94 -14.60 -15.75
N ILE A 397 2.61 -14.66 -15.93
CA ILE A 397 1.68 -13.74 -15.28
C ILE A 397 1.77 -13.86 -13.76
N LEU A 398 1.80 -15.08 -13.23
CA LEU A 398 1.93 -15.32 -11.80
C LEU A 398 3.29 -14.88 -11.25
N ALA A 399 4.37 -15.04 -12.00
CA ALA A 399 5.70 -14.55 -11.63
C ALA A 399 5.78 -13.02 -11.59
N ASN A 400 5.02 -12.35 -12.47
CA ASN A 400 4.88 -10.88 -12.48
C ASN A 400 3.80 -10.37 -11.49
N THR A 401 3.23 -11.22 -10.63
CA THR A 401 2.19 -10.81 -9.67
C THR A 401 2.55 -11.20 -8.25
N HIS A 402 2.80 -10.20 -7.41
CA HIS A 402 3.14 -10.38 -6.00
C HIS A 402 1.87 -10.46 -5.15
N PHE A 403 1.48 -11.65 -4.72
CA PHE A 403 0.37 -11.86 -3.78
C PHE A 403 0.90 -11.72 -2.35
N ALA A 404 0.85 -10.51 -1.80
CA ALA A 404 1.38 -10.20 -0.48
C ALA A 404 0.41 -10.64 0.62
N GLU A 405 0.81 -11.61 1.42
CA GLU A 405 0.10 -11.99 2.65
C GLU A 405 0.22 -10.87 3.69
N THR A 406 -0.85 -10.64 4.46
CA THR A 406 -0.86 -9.53 5.43
C THR A 406 -1.35 -9.92 6.82
N VAL A 407 -0.91 -9.14 7.81
CA VAL A 407 -1.47 -9.15 9.17
C VAL A 407 -1.94 -7.76 9.52
N VAL A 408 -3.25 -7.65 9.76
CA VAL A 408 -3.87 -6.40 10.18
C VAL A 408 -4.43 -6.53 11.60
N SER A 409 -4.10 -5.58 12.46
CA SER A 409 -4.50 -5.57 13.88
C SER A 409 -5.45 -4.41 14.25
N ARG A 410 -5.88 -3.63 13.25
CA ARG A 410 -6.73 -2.43 13.40
C ARG A 410 -8.23 -2.76 13.39
N ILE A 411 -8.99 -2.20 14.32
CA ILE A 411 -10.46 -2.19 14.22
C ILE A 411 -10.90 -1.02 13.35
N VAL A 412 -11.74 -1.35 12.37
CA VAL A 412 -12.34 -0.37 11.47
C VAL A 412 -13.81 -0.71 11.32
N SER A 413 -14.66 0.31 11.36
CA SER A 413 -16.10 0.17 11.17
C SER A 413 -16.61 1.18 10.18
N LYS A 414 -17.57 0.75 9.36
CA LYS A 414 -18.39 1.66 8.55
C LYS A 414 -19.47 2.25 9.46
N ILE A 415 -19.81 3.54 9.28
CA ILE A 415 -20.98 4.10 9.97
C ILE A 415 -22.28 3.42 9.52
N SER A 416 -23.31 3.45 10.36
CA SER A 416 -24.62 2.92 9.99
C SER A 416 -25.25 3.72 8.84
N THR A 417 -26.08 3.06 8.04
CA THR A 417 -26.84 3.71 6.96
C THR A 417 -27.68 4.87 7.50
N GLU A 418 -28.33 4.70 8.66
CA GLU A 418 -29.10 5.73 9.34
C GLU A 418 -28.24 6.96 9.71
N SER A 419 -27.04 6.72 10.24
CA SER A 419 -26.10 7.79 10.58
C SER A 419 -25.64 8.54 9.33
N LEU A 420 -25.40 7.83 8.22
CA LEU A 420 -25.03 8.43 6.95
C LEU A 420 -26.17 9.29 6.38
N VAL A 421 -27.41 8.77 6.36
CA VAL A 421 -28.59 9.53 5.91
C VAL A 421 -28.79 10.77 6.80
N ARG A 422 -28.64 10.65 8.11
CA ARG A 422 -28.71 11.79 9.04
C ARG A 422 -27.66 12.85 8.71
N GLN A 423 -26.41 12.46 8.47
CA GLN A 423 -25.36 13.39 8.05
C GLN A 423 -25.74 14.08 6.72
N LEU A 424 -26.18 13.33 5.72
CA LEU A 424 -26.60 13.87 4.42
C LEU A 424 -27.75 14.88 4.55
N ARG A 425 -28.73 14.64 5.43
CA ARG A 425 -29.81 15.61 5.72
C ARG A 425 -29.26 16.91 6.30
N ILE A 426 -28.41 16.80 7.31
CA ILE A 426 -27.80 17.97 7.98
C ILE A 426 -26.99 18.77 6.97
N LYS A 427 -26.12 18.11 6.20
CA LYS A 427 -25.29 18.77 5.19
C LYS A 427 -26.12 19.36 4.06
N SER A 428 -27.20 18.70 3.63
CA SER A 428 -28.10 19.24 2.61
C SER A 428 -28.79 20.51 3.11
N LYS A 429 -29.21 20.56 4.37
CA LYS A 429 -29.80 21.77 4.98
C LYS A 429 -28.78 22.89 5.11
N MET A 430 -27.56 22.60 5.58
CA MET A 430 -26.48 23.60 5.65
C MET A 430 -26.15 24.17 4.27
N PHE A 431 -26.04 23.29 3.27
CA PHE A 431 -25.77 23.69 1.88
C PHE A 431 -26.88 24.56 1.28
N GLN A 432 -28.14 24.25 1.56
CA GLN A 432 -29.28 25.08 1.16
C GLN A 432 -29.22 26.47 1.81
N ASN A 433 -28.93 26.53 3.11
CA ASN A 433 -28.79 27.81 3.82
C ASN A 433 -27.61 28.65 3.31
N SER A 434 -26.55 28.04 2.79
CA SER A 434 -25.43 28.76 2.16
C SER A 434 -25.72 29.24 0.73
N LEU A 435 -26.68 28.61 0.04
CA LEU A 435 -27.11 29.03 -1.30
C LEU A 435 -28.16 30.15 -1.26
N SER A 436 -28.85 30.36 -0.13
CA SER A 436 -29.88 31.39 0.01
C SER A 436 -29.40 32.85 0.01
N ASP A 437 -28.11 33.12 -0.21
CA ASP A 437 -27.59 34.44 -0.62
C ASP A 437 -27.43 34.59 -2.15
N GLY A 438 -27.86 33.60 -2.95
CA GLY A 438 -27.83 33.69 -4.42
C GLY A 438 -28.44 32.47 -5.12
N ALA A 439 -29.66 32.66 -5.62
CA ALA A 439 -30.45 31.84 -6.56
C ALA A 439 -31.11 30.55 -6.03
N ASP A 440 -32.42 30.44 -6.35
CA ASP A 440 -33.30 29.30 -6.05
C ASP A 440 -32.80 27.97 -6.65
N ALA A 441 -32.79 26.92 -5.84
CA ALA A 441 -32.44 25.57 -6.28
C ALA A 441 -33.53 24.99 -7.21
N PRO A 442 -33.16 24.31 -8.33
CA PRO A 442 -34.13 23.74 -9.25
C PRO A 442 -34.93 22.60 -8.60
N LYS A 443 -36.27 22.67 -8.72
CA LYS A 443 -37.20 21.63 -8.25
C LYS A 443 -37.06 20.37 -9.11
N VAL A 444 -36.44 19.32 -8.56
CA VAL A 444 -36.42 18.00 -9.19
C VAL A 444 -37.74 17.28 -8.91
N CYS A 445 -38.52 17.06 -9.98
CA CYS A 445 -39.74 16.25 -9.95
C CYS A 445 -39.40 14.82 -10.37
N ALA A 446 -39.30 13.88 -9.42
CA ALA A 446 -39.06 12.47 -9.71
C ALA A 446 -40.39 11.68 -9.66
N LYS A 447 -40.76 11.02 -10.76
CA LYS A 447 -42.01 10.25 -10.94
C LYS A 447 -41.97 8.82 -10.36
N THR A 448 -40.95 8.46 -9.59
CA THR A 448 -40.76 7.11 -9.01
C THR A 448 -40.24 7.25 -7.58
N PRO A 449 -40.60 6.39 -6.61
CA PRO A 449 -40.11 6.52 -5.24
C PRO A 449 -38.61 6.18 -5.19
N VAL A 450 -37.78 7.22 -5.32
CA VAL A 450 -36.33 7.12 -5.19
C VAL A 450 -35.95 7.11 -3.70
N PRO A 451 -35.02 6.24 -3.25
CA PRO A 451 -34.53 6.25 -1.88
C PRO A 451 -34.13 7.65 -1.41
N GLU A 452 -34.41 7.96 -0.14
CA GLU A 452 -34.18 9.31 0.42
C GLU A 452 -32.73 9.79 0.22
N TYR A 453 -31.74 8.91 0.40
CA TYR A 453 -30.34 9.26 0.24
C TYR A 453 -30.01 9.71 -1.19
N GLU A 454 -30.60 9.12 -2.23
CA GLU A 454 -30.35 9.52 -3.63
C GLU A 454 -30.89 10.92 -3.89
N ARG A 455 -32.06 11.25 -3.33
CA ARG A 455 -32.64 12.60 -3.41
C ARG A 455 -31.81 13.65 -2.67
N LEU A 456 -31.14 13.27 -1.58
CA LEU A 456 -30.22 14.14 -0.86
C LEU A 456 -28.92 14.33 -1.65
N ILE A 457 -28.34 13.24 -2.17
CA ILE A 457 -27.08 13.26 -2.93
C ILE A 457 -27.23 14.03 -4.24
N SER A 458 -28.37 13.88 -4.95
CA SER A 458 -28.60 14.54 -6.24
C SER A 458 -28.50 16.06 -6.16
N ARG A 459 -28.70 16.66 -4.98
CA ARG A 459 -28.57 18.11 -4.75
C ARG A 459 -27.14 18.60 -4.80
N PHE A 460 -26.16 17.73 -4.53
CA PHE A 460 -24.74 18.10 -4.53
C PHE A 460 -24.08 17.83 -5.88
N ARG A 461 -24.60 16.89 -6.69
CA ARG A 461 -24.02 16.52 -8.00
C ARG A 461 -23.70 17.70 -8.93
N PRO A 462 -24.55 18.74 -9.08
CA PRO A 462 -24.23 19.89 -9.93
C PRO A 462 -22.98 20.67 -9.48
N PHE A 463 -22.58 20.52 -8.22
CA PHE A 463 -21.49 21.25 -7.58
C PHE A 463 -20.27 20.38 -7.29
N ALA A 464 -20.28 19.11 -7.71
CA ALA A 464 -19.19 18.16 -7.46
C ALA A 464 -17.84 18.63 -8.06
N GLN A 465 -17.87 19.52 -9.07
CA GLN A 465 -16.68 20.13 -9.68
C GLN A 465 -16.32 21.52 -9.09
N SER A 466 -17.18 22.10 -8.24
CA SER A 466 -16.93 23.39 -7.59
C SER A 466 -16.27 23.18 -6.23
N SER A 467 -14.94 23.33 -6.18
CA SER A 467 -14.13 23.03 -5.00
C SER A 467 -14.56 23.82 -3.75
N ASN A 468 -14.96 25.08 -3.90
CA ASN A 468 -15.18 25.97 -2.76
C ASN A 468 -16.49 25.69 -2.00
N ALA A 469 -17.60 25.34 -2.66
CA ALA A 469 -18.90 25.21 -2.00
C ALA A 469 -19.03 23.93 -1.15
N LEU A 470 -18.42 22.82 -1.62
CA LEU A 470 -18.41 21.55 -0.90
C LEU A 470 -17.20 21.42 0.06
N SER A 471 -16.22 22.34 -0.03
CA SER A 471 -15.03 22.36 0.85
C SER A 471 -15.35 22.47 2.35
N GLN A 472 -16.52 22.97 2.71
CA GLN A 472 -16.94 23.14 4.10
C GLN A 472 -17.78 21.97 4.63
N LEU A 473 -18.18 21.03 3.75
CA LEU A 473 -19.06 19.92 4.11
C LEU A 473 -18.26 18.64 4.33
N HIS A 474 -17.85 18.45 5.59
CA HIS A 474 -17.11 17.27 6.04
C HIS A 474 -18.04 16.05 6.25
N LEU A 475 -17.79 14.92 5.57
CA LEU A 475 -18.62 13.72 5.65
C LEU A 475 -17.84 12.52 6.18
N ILE A 476 -18.18 12.05 7.37
CA ILE A 476 -17.53 10.86 7.97
C ILE A 476 -18.20 9.60 7.44
N LEU A 477 -17.42 8.64 6.94
CA LEU A 477 -17.93 7.34 6.47
C LEU A 477 -17.43 6.15 7.27
N PHE A 478 -16.30 6.29 7.95
CA PHE A 478 -15.66 5.21 8.69
C PHE A 478 -15.16 5.71 10.04
N ASN A 479 -15.15 4.82 11.03
CA ASN A 479 -14.40 5.00 12.26
C ASN A 479 -13.23 4.02 12.27
N SER A 480 -12.07 4.47 12.72
CA SER A 480 -10.82 3.71 12.71
C SER A 480 -10.06 3.93 14.03
N GLU A 481 -9.34 2.90 14.48
CA GLU A 481 -8.39 3.02 15.58
C GLU A 481 -7.05 3.62 15.12
N SER A 482 -6.27 4.14 16.06
CA SER A 482 -5.00 4.83 15.82
C SER A 482 -3.83 3.92 15.46
N ASP A 483 -3.84 2.63 15.83
CA ASP A 483 -2.66 1.74 15.68
C ASP A 483 -2.38 1.36 14.21
N MET A 484 -1.15 1.62 13.72
CA MET A 484 -0.91 1.89 12.29
C MET A 484 0.33 1.26 11.61
N PRO A 485 0.65 -0.03 11.83
CA PRO A 485 1.32 -0.78 10.78
C PRO A 485 0.48 -1.95 10.25
N LEU A 486 0.35 -2.02 8.92
CA LEU A 486 -0.05 -3.24 8.20
C LEU A 486 1.22 -4.06 8.01
N TYR A 487 1.26 -5.27 8.58
CA TYR A 487 2.39 -6.15 8.30
C TYR A 487 2.13 -6.86 6.99
N ALA A 488 3.14 -6.93 6.12
CA ALA A 488 3.08 -7.63 4.85
C ALA A 488 4.31 -8.51 4.68
N GLU A 489 4.15 -9.65 4.03
CA GLU A 489 5.28 -10.45 3.59
C GLU A 489 6.14 -9.66 2.58
N ARG A 490 7.47 -9.72 2.74
CA ARG A 490 8.42 -9.09 1.82
C ARG A 490 8.42 -9.82 0.48
N CYS A 491 7.63 -9.34 -0.46
CA CYS A 491 7.56 -9.87 -1.83
C CYS A 491 7.64 -8.80 -2.92
N SER A 492 7.64 -7.51 -2.56
CA SER A 492 7.67 -6.41 -3.53
C SER A 492 8.43 -5.21 -2.98
N ASN A 493 9.32 -4.65 -3.79
CA ASN A 493 10.06 -3.42 -3.48
C ASN A 493 9.14 -2.21 -3.23
N LEU A 494 7.90 -2.26 -3.75
CA LEU A 494 6.92 -1.21 -3.52
C LEU A 494 6.51 -1.13 -2.04
N LEU A 495 6.41 -2.28 -1.37
CA LEU A 495 5.92 -2.38 0.02
C LEU A 495 6.91 -1.79 1.02
N GLU A 496 8.22 -1.95 0.78
CA GLU A 496 9.26 -1.42 1.65
C GLU A 496 9.27 0.11 1.72
N ARG A 497 8.66 0.77 0.74
CA ARG A 497 8.60 2.23 0.65
C ARG A 497 7.37 2.82 1.31
N MET A 498 6.43 1.98 1.72
CA MET A 498 5.16 2.45 2.26
C MET A 498 5.28 2.68 3.76
N ARG A 499 5.09 3.91 4.24
CA ARG A 499 5.33 4.27 5.67
C ARG A 499 4.49 3.48 6.67
N GLN A 500 3.31 3.02 6.24
CA GLN A 500 2.37 2.28 7.07
C GLN A 500 2.39 0.77 6.81
N VAL A 501 3.29 0.28 5.95
CA VAL A 501 3.47 -1.15 5.71
C VAL A 501 4.81 -1.56 6.30
N LYS A 502 4.77 -2.48 7.27
CA LYS A 502 5.98 -3.11 7.82
C LYS A 502 6.19 -4.45 7.10
N THR A 503 7.24 -4.54 6.30
CA THR A 503 7.59 -5.80 5.64
C THR A 503 8.31 -6.73 6.60
N VAL A 504 8.01 -8.03 6.49
CA VAL A 504 8.67 -9.10 7.26
C VAL A 504 9.00 -10.25 6.32
N ASP A 505 10.09 -10.97 6.60
CA ASP A 505 10.52 -12.10 5.76
C ASP A 505 9.59 -13.31 5.91
N ASP A 506 9.09 -13.57 7.12
CA ASP A 506 8.09 -14.62 7.39
C ASP A 506 6.88 -14.05 8.14
N ILE A 507 5.81 -13.84 7.38
CA ILE A 507 4.53 -13.32 7.90
C ILE A 507 3.80 -14.33 8.79
N THR A 508 4.08 -15.63 8.65
CA THR A 508 3.44 -16.71 9.43
C THR A 508 3.79 -16.55 10.90
N GLN A 509 5.05 -16.25 11.20
CA GLN A 509 5.50 -15.99 12.58
C GLN A 509 4.79 -14.76 13.15
N THR A 510 4.60 -13.71 12.34
CA THR A 510 3.84 -12.51 12.75
C THR A 510 2.37 -12.82 13.02
N GLN A 511 1.75 -13.71 12.23
CA GLN A 511 0.38 -14.20 12.47
C GLN A 511 0.26 -14.97 13.78
N VAL A 512 1.20 -15.89 14.04
CA VAL A 512 1.28 -16.65 15.29
C VAL A 512 1.45 -15.70 16.47
N MET A 513 2.41 -14.78 16.38
CA MET A 513 2.69 -13.78 17.40
C MET A 513 1.45 -12.95 17.74
N LYS A 514 0.74 -12.40 16.74
CA LYS A 514 -0.51 -11.67 16.97
C LYS A 514 -1.58 -12.57 17.63
N ASN A 515 -1.71 -13.82 17.19
CA ASN A 515 -2.72 -14.71 17.74
C ASN A 515 -2.45 -15.06 19.21
N LEU A 516 -1.18 -15.27 19.58
CA LEU A 516 -0.81 -15.63 20.94
C LEU A 516 -0.71 -14.40 21.85
N LEU A 517 -0.03 -13.31 21.46
CA LEU A 517 0.17 -12.12 22.31
C LEU A 517 -1.05 -11.23 22.43
N TRP A 518 -1.86 -11.10 21.37
CA TRP A 518 -3.00 -10.18 21.40
C TRP A 518 -4.28 -10.96 21.62
N ASN A 519 -4.65 -11.82 20.68
CA ASN A 519 -5.99 -12.42 20.67
C ASN A 519 -6.27 -13.26 21.93
N GLY A 520 -5.27 -13.96 22.47
CA GLY A 520 -5.36 -14.80 23.67
C GLY A 520 -5.53 -13.98 24.96
N PRO A 521 -4.51 -13.21 25.37
CA PRO A 521 -4.59 -12.31 26.51
C PRO A 521 -5.79 -11.37 26.46
N HIS A 522 -6.17 -10.86 25.29
CA HIS A 522 -7.34 -9.99 25.13
C HIS A 522 -8.65 -10.68 25.55
N ALA A 523 -8.81 -11.96 25.23
CA ALA A 523 -9.98 -12.73 25.66
C ALA A 523 -9.97 -12.93 27.18
N ILE A 524 -8.81 -13.27 27.76
CA ILE A 524 -8.67 -13.47 29.21
C ILE A 524 -8.98 -12.18 29.98
N ILE A 525 -8.41 -11.06 29.54
CA ILE A 525 -8.66 -9.72 30.10
C ILE A 525 -10.14 -9.38 30.02
N ALA A 526 -10.80 -9.64 28.88
CA ALA A 526 -12.22 -9.37 28.71
C ALA A 526 -13.11 -10.22 29.62
N TRP A 527 -12.82 -11.52 29.77
CA TRP A 527 -13.55 -12.38 30.71
C TRP A 527 -13.36 -11.92 32.14
N TYR A 528 -12.13 -11.58 32.53
CA TYR A 528 -11.84 -11.11 33.87
C TYR A 528 -12.56 -9.80 34.18
N ALA A 529 -12.43 -8.81 33.30
CA ALA A 529 -13.09 -7.52 33.42
C ALA A 529 -14.62 -7.69 33.51
N SER A 530 -15.20 -8.54 32.66
CA SER A 530 -16.64 -8.83 32.68
C SER A 530 -17.09 -9.47 33.99
N LEU A 531 -16.33 -10.41 34.55
CA LEU A 531 -16.66 -11.08 35.81
C LEU A 531 -16.59 -10.15 37.02
N LEU A 532 -15.77 -9.09 36.93
CA LEU A 532 -15.70 -8.00 37.91
C LEU A 532 -16.76 -6.91 37.71
N GLY A 533 -17.64 -7.05 36.70
CA GLY A 533 -18.73 -6.12 36.43
C GLY A 533 -18.40 -4.97 35.48
N HIS A 534 -17.24 -4.99 34.82
CA HIS A 534 -16.85 -3.97 33.85
C HIS A 534 -17.42 -4.27 32.45
N SER A 535 -18.16 -3.32 31.89
CA SER A 535 -18.79 -3.47 30.56
C SER A 535 -17.80 -3.28 29.40
N TRP A 536 -16.77 -2.47 29.61
CA TRP A 536 -15.82 -2.05 28.57
C TRP A 536 -14.39 -2.44 28.95
N LEU A 537 -13.61 -2.90 27.97
CA LEU A 537 -12.26 -3.40 28.22
C LEU A 537 -11.35 -2.35 28.87
N GLY A 538 -11.40 -1.10 28.38
CA GLY A 538 -10.62 0.01 28.95
C GLY A 538 -10.99 0.33 30.40
N GLN A 539 -12.26 0.14 30.79
CA GLN A 539 -12.65 0.25 32.21
C GLN A 539 -12.03 -0.89 33.02
N GLY A 540 -12.11 -2.12 32.51
CA GLY A 540 -11.47 -3.28 33.11
C GLY A 540 -9.97 -3.07 33.33
N MET A 541 -9.25 -2.55 32.33
CA MET A 541 -7.81 -2.27 32.42
C MET A 541 -7.44 -1.18 33.43
N GLY A 542 -8.40 -0.37 33.88
CA GLY A 542 -8.25 0.57 35.00
C GLY A 542 -8.35 -0.09 36.37
N ASP A 543 -8.87 -1.32 36.45
CA ASP A 543 -8.86 -2.13 37.67
C ASP A 543 -7.44 -2.69 37.90
N PRO A 544 -6.79 -2.43 39.05
CA PRO A 544 -5.43 -2.89 39.30
C PRO A 544 -5.25 -4.40 39.14
N ARG A 545 -6.30 -5.18 39.42
CA ARG A 545 -6.26 -6.65 39.34
C ARG A 545 -6.20 -7.13 37.89
N VAL A 546 -7.03 -6.53 37.03
CA VAL A 546 -7.05 -6.85 35.59
C VAL A 546 -5.76 -6.37 34.93
N ASN A 547 -5.26 -5.19 35.28
CA ASN A 547 -3.98 -4.68 34.78
C ASN A 547 -2.81 -5.60 35.17
N ALA A 548 -2.79 -6.06 36.43
CA ALA A 548 -1.78 -6.99 36.91
C ALA A 548 -1.81 -8.32 36.15
N LEU A 549 -2.99 -8.89 35.91
CA LEU A 549 -3.13 -10.11 35.11
C LEU A 549 -2.67 -9.88 33.66
N ALA A 550 -3.07 -8.77 33.04
CA ALA A 550 -2.67 -8.43 31.68
C ALA A 550 -1.15 -8.35 31.54
N ARG A 551 -0.48 -7.65 32.46
CA ARG A 551 0.98 -7.57 32.49
C ARG A 551 1.63 -8.92 32.78
N HIS A 552 1.08 -9.71 33.70
CA HIS A 552 1.62 -11.04 33.98
C HIS A 552 1.58 -11.94 32.75
N LEU A 553 0.43 -12.03 32.07
CA LEU A 553 0.26 -12.82 30.85
C LEU A 553 1.28 -12.44 29.77
N ILE A 554 1.52 -11.14 29.59
CA ILE A 554 2.39 -10.62 28.53
C ILE A 554 3.87 -10.69 28.91
N ASP A 555 4.23 -10.18 30.09
CA ASP A 555 5.62 -9.96 30.49
C ASP A 555 6.27 -11.21 31.12
N ARG A 556 5.47 -12.17 31.61
CA ARG A 556 5.95 -13.36 32.33
C ARG A 556 5.69 -14.69 31.63
N GLU A 557 4.63 -14.78 30.82
CA GLU A 557 4.25 -16.05 30.18
C GLU A 557 4.39 -16.00 28.66
N VAL A 558 3.47 -15.34 27.95
CA VAL A 558 3.35 -15.43 26.48
C VAL A 558 4.51 -14.74 25.77
N GLY A 559 4.92 -13.56 26.24
CA GLY A 559 6.06 -12.83 25.68
C GLY A 559 7.36 -13.63 25.76
N PRO A 560 7.81 -14.03 26.96
CA PRO A 560 8.99 -14.88 27.13
C PRO A 560 8.91 -16.18 26.34
N ALA A 561 7.74 -16.84 26.27
CA ALA A 561 7.58 -18.09 25.52
C ALA A 561 7.77 -17.91 24.01
N LEU A 562 7.29 -16.79 23.46
CA LEU A 562 7.53 -16.45 22.05
C LEU A 562 8.98 -16.06 21.77
N VAL A 563 9.65 -15.36 22.69
CA VAL A 563 11.07 -15.04 22.53
C VAL A 563 11.93 -16.30 22.61
N ALA A 564 11.57 -17.25 23.46
CA ALA A 564 12.24 -18.55 23.55
C ALA A 564 12.07 -19.38 22.26
N GLU A 565 10.88 -19.36 21.66
CA GLU A 565 10.61 -20.05 20.39
C GLU A 565 11.25 -19.34 19.18
N TYR A 566 11.23 -18.01 19.17
CA TYR A 566 11.68 -17.17 18.06
C TYR A 566 12.62 -16.05 18.55
N PRO A 567 13.89 -16.36 18.89
CA PRO A 567 14.81 -15.38 19.47
C PRO A 567 15.06 -14.15 18.59
N HIS A 568 15.06 -14.31 17.27
CA HIS A 568 15.22 -13.20 16.30
C HIS A 568 14.06 -12.21 16.32
N MET A 569 12.91 -12.57 16.91
CA MET A 569 11.74 -11.71 17.01
C MET A 569 11.65 -10.93 18.34
N ALA A 570 12.66 -10.99 19.20
CA ALA A 570 12.59 -10.38 20.54
C ALA A 570 12.14 -8.91 20.54
N GLN A 571 12.67 -8.09 19.62
CA GLN A 571 12.26 -6.69 19.49
C GLN A 571 10.80 -6.57 19.02
N ALA A 572 10.39 -7.37 18.03
CA ALA A 572 9.01 -7.36 17.54
C ALA A 572 8.03 -7.78 18.65
N VAL A 573 8.36 -8.79 19.46
CA VAL A 573 7.57 -9.20 20.62
C VAL A 573 7.43 -8.06 21.63
N ALA A 574 8.53 -7.37 21.96
CA ALA A 574 8.50 -6.24 22.88
C ALA A 574 7.60 -5.09 22.37
N ASP A 575 7.73 -4.72 21.10
CA ASP A 575 6.94 -3.65 20.48
C ASP A 575 5.45 -4.02 20.41
N PHE A 576 5.13 -5.27 20.04
CA PHE A 576 3.76 -5.78 20.01
C PHE A 576 3.12 -5.82 21.40
N SER A 577 3.88 -6.24 22.42
CA SER A 577 3.44 -6.31 23.81
C SER A 577 3.11 -4.93 24.38
N LYS A 578 4.00 -3.96 24.16
CA LYS A 578 3.77 -2.57 24.56
C LYS A 578 2.52 -1.99 23.91
N THR A 579 2.43 -2.11 22.58
CA THR A 579 1.28 -1.61 21.79
C THR A 579 -0.03 -2.25 22.26
N PHE A 580 -0.02 -3.55 22.53
CA PHE A 580 -1.19 -4.28 23.02
C PHE A 580 -1.72 -3.74 24.36
N LEU A 581 -0.84 -3.60 25.35
CA LEU A 581 -1.22 -3.14 26.68
C LEU A 581 -1.74 -1.70 26.66
N GLU A 582 -1.08 -0.81 25.90
CA GLU A 582 -1.53 0.57 25.68
C GLU A 582 -2.91 0.60 25.05
N ARG A 583 -3.14 -0.21 24.02
CA ARG A 583 -4.45 -0.35 23.37
C ARG A 583 -5.53 -0.84 24.33
N CYS A 584 -5.27 -1.90 25.09
CA CYS A 584 -6.25 -2.41 26.04
C CYS A 584 -6.62 -1.32 27.06
N SER A 585 -5.65 -0.54 27.54
CA SER A 585 -5.89 0.53 28.50
C SER A 585 -6.71 1.71 27.97
N THR A 586 -6.71 1.93 26.66
CA THR A 586 -7.42 3.04 26.00
C THR A 586 -8.74 2.62 25.34
N SER A 587 -9.10 1.34 25.39
CA SER A 587 -10.26 0.76 24.72
C SER A 587 -11.59 0.97 25.47
N PHE A 588 -12.02 2.22 25.66
CA PHE A 588 -13.25 2.55 26.40
C PHE A 588 -14.56 2.32 25.62
N LYS A 589 -14.48 1.90 24.35
CA LYS A 589 -15.64 1.60 23.49
C LYS A 589 -15.64 0.16 22.98
N ASP A 590 -14.77 -0.68 23.53
CA ASP A 590 -14.70 -2.09 23.17
C ASP A 590 -15.42 -2.95 24.23
N PRO A 591 -16.62 -3.49 23.96
CA PRO A 591 -17.38 -4.24 24.96
C PRO A 591 -16.69 -5.55 25.34
N CYS A 592 -16.58 -5.82 26.64
CA CYS A 592 -16.06 -7.10 27.15
C CYS A 592 -16.83 -8.29 26.54
N ALA A 593 -18.15 -8.17 26.39
CA ALA A 593 -18.99 -9.21 25.77
C ALA A 593 -18.62 -9.50 24.31
N ARG A 594 -18.30 -8.45 23.53
CA ARG A 594 -17.89 -8.59 22.13
C ARG A 594 -16.52 -9.28 22.02
N VAL A 595 -15.58 -8.88 22.89
CA VAL A 595 -14.24 -9.47 22.93
C VAL A 595 -14.28 -10.88 23.47
N GLY A 596 -15.12 -11.15 24.46
CA GLY A 596 -15.25 -12.40 25.23
C GLY A 596 -16.08 -13.52 24.59
N ARG A 597 -16.97 -13.20 23.63
CA ARG A 597 -17.83 -14.18 22.92
C ARG A 597 -17.08 -15.38 22.32
N ASP A 598 -17.78 -16.47 22.05
CA ASP A 598 -17.22 -17.70 21.50
C ASP A 598 -16.03 -18.25 22.34
N PRO A 599 -16.22 -18.50 23.66
CA PRO A 599 -15.15 -18.95 24.54
C PRO A 599 -14.60 -20.34 24.18
N LEU A 600 -15.45 -21.26 23.72
CA LEU A 600 -15.03 -22.61 23.37
C LEU A 600 -14.07 -22.58 22.17
N ARG A 601 -14.36 -21.81 21.12
CA ARG A 601 -13.45 -21.63 19.97
C ARG A 601 -12.06 -21.14 20.37
N LYS A 602 -11.98 -20.27 21.38
CA LYS A 602 -10.72 -19.66 21.86
C LYS A 602 -9.90 -20.58 22.74
N LEU A 603 -10.54 -21.59 23.33
CA LEU A 603 -9.92 -22.65 24.11
C LEU A 603 -9.59 -23.89 23.27
N GLN A 604 -9.57 -23.80 21.93
CA GLN A 604 -9.09 -24.90 21.12
C GLN A 604 -7.57 -25.08 21.29
N ARG A 605 -7.10 -26.34 21.34
CA ARG A 605 -5.68 -26.69 21.57
C ARG A 605 -4.73 -25.94 20.63
N ASN A 606 -5.08 -25.86 19.35
CA ASN A 606 -4.24 -25.24 18.31
C ASN A 606 -4.51 -23.75 18.07
N GLU A 607 -5.31 -23.09 18.92
CA GLU A 607 -5.74 -21.71 18.71
C GLU A 607 -4.89 -20.72 19.53
N ARG A 608 -5.44 -20.00 20.51
CA ARG A 608 -4.75 -18.90 21.19
C ARG A 608 -4.34 -19.22 22.63
N ILE A 609 -5.23 -19.78 23.45
CA ILE A 609 -4.96 -19.94 24.90
C ILE A 609 -4.17 -21.22 25.17
N PHE A 610 -4.73 -22.38 24.85
CA PHE A 610 -4.03 -23.65 25.08
C PHE A 610 -2.75 -23.78 24.27
N ARG A 611 -2.71 -23.21 23.06
CA ARG A 611 -1.45 -23.11 22.31
C ARG A 611 -0.38 -22.26 23.02
N SER A 612 -0.78 -21.20 23.73
CA SER A 612 0.16 -20.40 24.53
C SER A 612 0.66 -21.18 25.75
N ILE A 613 -0.20 -22.01 26.36
CA ILE A 613 0.16 -22.90 27.46
C ILE A 613 1.17 -23.94 26.98
N ASP A 614 0.89 -24.63 25.87
CA ASP A 614 1.81 -25.61 25.29
C ASP A 614 3.16 -24.98 24.96
N LEU A 615 3.16 -23.75 24.44
CA LEU A 615 4.39 -23.02 24.13
C LEU A 615 5.19 -22.65 25.37
N ALA A 616 4.52 -22.15 26.43
CA ALA A 616 5.17 -21.84 27.70
C ALA A 616 5.76 -23.11 28.34
N GLN A 617 4.99 -24.20 28.39
CA GLN A 617 5.42 -25.50 28.92
C GLN A 617 6.59 -26.09 28.13
N LYS A 618 6.58 -25.99 26.79
CA LYS A 618 7.69 -26.42 25.93
C LYS A 618 9.02 -25.77 26.33
N HIS A 619 8.98 -24.52 26.80
CA HIS A 619 10.15 -23.74 27.19
C HIS A 619 10.36 -23.65 28.70
N GLY A 620 9.63 -24.43 29.50
CA GLY A 620 9.76 -24.44 30.96
C GLY A 620 9.33 -23.14 31.63
N ILE A 621 8.47 -22.35 30.99
CA ILE A 621 7.92 -21.10 31.50
C ILE A 621 6.62 -21.41 32.23
N ASP A 622 6.42 -20.78 33.40
CA ASP A 622 5.19 -20.90 34.16
C ASP A 622 3.99 -20.41 33.32
N SER A 623 2.89 -21.14 33.39
CA SER A 623 1.67 -20.86 32.62
C SER A 623 0.43 -20.77 33.53
N SER A 624 0.64 -20.40 34.79
CA SER A 624 -0.40 -20.40 35.82
C SER A 624 -1.47 -19.33 35.55
N ALA A 625 -1.10 -18.17 35.02
CA ALA A 625 -2.03 -17.11 34.64
C ALA A 625 -2.84 -17.47 33.39
N LEU A 626 -2.26 -18.18 32.41
CA LEU A 626 -3.00 -18.73 31.27
C LEU A 626 -3.99 -19.83 31.70
N ALA A 627 -3.61 -20.70 32.64
CA ALA A 627 -4.51 -21.69 33.24
C ALA A 627 -5.65 -21.01 34.02
N PHE A 628 -5.34 -19.97 34.80
CA PHE A 628 -6.33 -19.11 35.45
C PHE A 628 -7.26 -18.44 34.44
N GLY A 629 -6.73 -17.94 33.33
CA GLY A 629 -7.51 -17.37 32.22
C GLY A 629 -8.51 -18.36 31.60
N SER A 630 -8.13 -19.64 31.54
CA SER A 630 -9.01 -20.72 31.08
C SER A 630 -10.15 -20.96 32.09
N ALA A 631 -9.88 -20.86 33.39
CA ALA A 631 -10.91 -20.93 34.42
C ALA A 631 -11.87 -19.73 34.38
N LEU A 632 -11.37 -18.52 34.08
CA LEU A 632 -12.20 -17.33 33.87
C LEU A 632 -13.15 -17.51 32.67
N ALA A 633 -12.70 -18.17 31.60
CA ALA A 633 -13.54 -18.48 30.44
C ALA A 633 -14.74 -19.35 30.82
N LEU A 634 -14.52 -20.38 31.65
CA LEU A 634 -15.58 -21.25 32.17
C LEU A 634 -16.59 -20.44 33.00
N HIS A 635 -16.12 -19.65 33.96
CA HIS A 635 -16.99 -18.78 34.77
C HIS A 635 -17.79 -17.79 33.91
N TYR A 636 -17.13 -17.19 32.90
CA TYR A 636 -17.80 -16.30 31.96
C TYR A 636 -18.91 -17.03 31.18
N ALA A 637 -18.65 -18.21 30.64
CA ALA A 637 -19.66 -19.00 29.92
C ALA A 637 -20.85 -19.39 30.80
N LEU A 638 -20.60 -19.78 32.05
CA LEU A 638 -21.64 -20.14 33.02
C LEU A 638 -22.50 -18.94 33.43
N ARG A 639 -21.93 -17.74 33.50
CA ARG A 639 -22.62 -16.49 33.89
C ARG A 639 -23.13 -15.67 32.70
N CYS A 640 -22.83 -16.07 31.46
CA CYS A 640 -23.23 -15.32 30.26
C CYS A 640 -24.76 -15.19 30.18
N PRO A 641 -25.33 -13.97 30.19
CA PRO A 641 -26.78 -13.79 30.15
C PRO A 641 -27.34 -13.97 28.73
N ASP A 642 -26.49 -13.94 27.70
CA ASP A 642 -26.93 -14.03 26.30
C ASP A 642 -27.23 -15.48 25.91
N SER A 643 -28.51 -15.82 25.82
CA SER A 643 -28.99 -17.13 25.40
C SER A 643 -28.74 -17.44 23.92
N LYS A 644 -28.26 -16.47 23.12
CA LYS A 644 -27.92 -16.67 21.71
C LYS A 644 -26.46 -17.09 21.50
N ASP A 645 -25.60 -17.00 22.52
CA ASP A 645 -24.23 -17.50 22.43
C ASP A 645 -24.23 -19.03 22.56
N GLN A 646 -24.18 -19.71 21.41
CA GLN A 646 -24.27 -21.18 21.33
C GLN A 646 -23.10 -21.88 22.05
N GLU A 647 -21.92 -21.27 22.12
CA GLU A 647 -20.76 -21.86 22.79
C GLU A 647 -20.90 -21.75 24.31
N CYS A 648 -21.33 -20.59 24.81
CA CYS A 648 -21.62 -20.43 26.23
C CYS A 648 -22.74 -21.39 26.68
N LEU A 649 -23.78 -21.59 25.86
CA LEU A 649 -24.84 -22.54 26.12
C LEU A 649 -24.30 -23.97 26.19
N LEU A 650 -23.50 -24.39 25.20
CA LEU A 650 -22.91 -25.73 25.18
C LEU A 650 -22.04 -25.99 26.42
N MET A 651 -21.14 -25.06 26.77
CA MET A 651 -20.29 -25.18 27.95
C MET A 651 -21.11 -25.28 29.25
N ARG A 652 -22.21 -24.53 29.33
CA ARG A 652 -23.13 -24.58 30.49
C ARG A 652 -23.86 -25.91 30.58
N THR A 653 -24.40 -26.42 29.48
CA THR A 653 -25.06 -27.73 29.44
C THR A 653 -24.09 -28.83 29.86
N LEU A 654 -22.88 -28.86 29.29
CA LEU A 654 -21.86 -29.86 29.64
C LEU A 654 -21.52 -29.85 31.13
N TYR A 655 -21.37 -28.66 31.73
CA TYR A 655 -21.09 -28.52 33.15
C TYR A 655 -22.30 -28.92 34.03
N GLN A 656 -23.52 -28.54 33.64
CA GLN A 656 -24.74 -28.87 34.38
C GLN A 656 -25.03 -30.38 34.37
N ASP A 657 -24.78 -31.06 33.24
CA ASP A 657 -25.04 -32.49 33.09
C ASP A 657 -24.03 -33.35 33.85
N SER A 658 -22.77 -32.92 33.93
CA SER A 658 -21.67 -33.71 34.51
C SER A 658 -21.25 -33.27 35.91
N GLY A 659 -21.54 -32.02 36.30
CA GLY A 659 -20.97 -31.38 37.47
C GLY A 659 -19.44 -31.19 37.41
N SER A 660 -18.82 -31.41 36.25
CA SER A 660 -17.37 -31.51 36.11
C SER A 660 -16.80 -30.47 35.15
N VAL A 661 -15.77 -29.75 35.60
CA VAL A 661 -14.96 -28.86 34.76
C VAL A 661 -14.19 -29.64 33.69
N GLU A 662 -13.67 -30.82 34.06
CA GLU A 662 -12.95 -31.71 33.15
C GLU A 662 -13.80 -32.04 31.92
N ALA A 663 -15.09 -32.37 32.10
CA ALA A 663 -15.98 -32.69 31.00
C ALA A 663 -16.13 -31.55 29.96
N VAL A 664 -16.01 -30.29 30.40
CA VAL A 664 -16.02 -29.13 29.50
C VAL A 664 -14.67 -28.99 28.79
N LEU A 665 -13.56 -29.12 29.52
CA LEU A 665 -12.20 -28.95 28.99
C LEU A 665 -11.80 -30.05 28.01
N THR A 666 -12.27 -31.27 28.24
CA THR A 666 -12.00 -32.46 27.43
C THR A 666 -13.13 -32.78 26.46
N TYR A 667 -14.02 -31.81 26.19
CA TYR A 667 -15.09 -31.98 25.21
C TYR A 667 -14.52 -32.40 23.86
N SER A 668 -15.08 -33.46 23.26
CA SER A 668 -14.61 -34.03 22.00
C SER A 668 -15.73 -34.20 20.96
N GLY A 669 -16.84 -33.47 21.13
CA GLY A 669 -17.99 -33.54 20.23
C GLY A 669 -17.79 -32.80 18.90
N SER A 670 -18.85 -32.74 18.09
CA SER A 670 -18.82 -32.07 16.78
C SER A 670 -18.89 -30.55 16.94
N TYR A 671 -17.95 -29.85 16.30
CA TYR A 671 -17.85 -28.40 16.22
C TYR A 671 -17.67 -27.98 14.76
N ASN A 672 -18.65 -27.27 14.19
CA ASN A 672 -18.69 -26.90 12.77
C ASN A 672 -18.47 -28.08 11.80
N GLY A 673 -19.01 -29.25 12.15
CA GLY A 673 -18.91 -30.47 11.33
C GLY A 673 -17.56 -31.19 11.42
N ARG A 674 -16.70 -30.84 12.37
CA ARG A 674 -15.42 -31.52 12.66
C ARG A 674 -15.30 -31.82 14.16
N PRO A 675 -14.48 -32.80 14.57
CA PRO A 675 -14.19 -33.02 16.00
C PRO A 675 -13.60 -31.75 16.63
N TYR A 676 -14.09 -31.38 17.81
CA TYR A 676 -13.54 -30.28 18.58
C TYR A 676 -12.14 -30.63 19.13
N PRO A 677 -11.11 -29.81 18.88
CA PRO A 677 -9.77 -30.05 19.38
C PRO A 677 -9.61 -29.53 20.82
N GLY A 678 -10.18 -30.27 21.79
CA GLY A 678 -10.07 -30.00 23.23
C GLY A 678 -8.82 -30.58 23.89
N LEU A 679 -8.75 -30.50 25.22
CA LEU A 679 -7.68 -31.16 25.99
C LEU A 679 -7.89 -32.67 26.03
N HIS A 680 -6.79 -33.43 26.08
CA HIS A 680 -6.83 -34.86 26.24
C HIS A 680 -6.87 -35.21 27.73
N PRO A 681 -7.84 -36.00 28.22
CA PRO A 681 -8.05 -36.23 29.66
C PRO A 681 -6.82 -36.81 30.37
N ILE A 682 -6.10 -37.72 29.70
CA ILE A 682 -4.89 -38.35 30.27
C ILE A 682 -3.63 -37.51 30.05
N GLN A 683 -3.35 -37.05 28.83
CA GLN A 683 -2.09 -36.35 28.51
C GLN A 683 -2.03 -34.95 29.13
N ASP A 684 -3.18 -34.29 29.29
CA ASP A 684 -3.29 -32.94 29.83
C ASP A 684 -3.81 -32.93 31.28
N ALA A 685 -3.78 -34.06 31.99
CA ALA A 685 -4.36 -34.22 33.33
C ALA A 685 -3.89 -33.14 34.31
N ALA A 686 -2.58 -32.82 34.33
CA ALA A 686 -2.02 -31.78 35.20
C ALA A 686 -2.58 -30.38 34.87
N LEU A 687 -2.78 -30.08 33.59
CA LEU A 687 -3.37 -28.79 33.17
C LEU A 687 -4.86 -28.74 33.52
N VAL A 688 -5.60 -29.83 33.29
CA VAL A 688 -7.01 -29.95 33.68
C VAL A 688 -7.17 -29.75 35.18
N GLU A 689 -6.31 -30.38 35.99
CA GLU A 689 -6.30 -30.23 37.45
C GLU A 689 -6.01 -28.78 37.87
N ALA A 690 -5.00 -28.14 37.27
CA ALA A 690 -4.66 -26.75 37.54
C ALA A 690 -5.84 -25.80 37.23
N ILE A 691 -6.46 -25.93 36.05
CA ILE A 691 -7.62 -25.11 35.63
C ILE A 691 -8.80 -25.36 36.58
N THR A 692 -9.05 -26.62 36.94
CA THR A 692 -10.12 -27.01 37.86
C THR A 692 -9.91 -26.40 39.26
N GLY A 693 -8.67 -26.43 39.77
CA GLY A 693 -8.30 -25.78 41.02
C GLY A 693 -8.55 -24.27 40.99
N HIS A 694 -8.16 -23.57 39.92
CA HIS A 694 -8.47 -22.15 39.74
C HIS A 694 -9.99 -21.90 39.65
N PHE A 695 -10.73 -22.75 38.95
CA PHE A 695 -12.18 -22.62 38.82
C PHE A 695 -12.90 -22.70 40.17
N HIS A 696 -12.54 -23.66 41.01
CA HIS A 696 -13.13 -23.81 42.35
C HIS A 696 -12.76 -22.67 43.29
N ARG A 697 -11.50 -22.20 43.27
CA ARG A 697 -11.09 -21.01 44.02
C ARG A 697 -11.89 -19.77 43.62
N LEU A 698 -12.10 -19.57 42.32
CA LEU A 698 -12.93 -18.48 41.80
C LEU A 698 -14.41 -18.61 42.21
N ALA A 699 -14.94 -19.83 42.28
CA ALA A 699 -16.32 -20.07 42.71
C ALA A 699 -16.55 -19.75 44.20
N ALA A 700 -15.51 -19.84 45.03
CA ALA A 700 -15.57 -19.54 46.45
C ALA A 700 -15.54 -18.04 46.78
N LEU A 701 -15.24 -17.17 45.80
CA LEU A 701 -15.10 -15.72 45.98
C LEU A 701 -16.33 -14.98 45.42
N GLU A 702 -16.86 -14.02 46.18
CA GLU A 702 -17.95 -13.15 45.69
C GLU A 702 -17.46 -12.17 44.59
N PRO A 703 -18.27 -11.90 43.55
CA PRO A 703 -17.95 -10.87 42.56
C PRO A 703 -17.82 -9.51 43.25
N GLY A 704 -16.62 -8.90 43.20
CA GLY A 704 -16.34 -7.61 43.82
C GLY A 704 -15.49 -7.65 45.11
N CYS A 705 -15.15 -8.84 45.63
CA CYS A 705 -14.25 -8.96 46.77
C CYS A 705 -12.82 -8.50 46.43
N ALA A 706 -12.14 -7.83 47.37
CA ALA A 706 -10.74 -7.41 47.25
C ALA A 706 -9.77 -8.60 47.08
N GLU A 707 -10.19 -9.80 47.48
CA GLU A 707 -9.46 -11.07 47.34
C GLU A 707 -9.70 -11.78 46.00
N PHE A 708 -10.46 -11.18 45.07
CA PHE A 708 -10.62 -11.69 43.70
C PHE A 708 -9.34 -11.43 42.90
N VAL A 709 -8.23 -12.03 43.34
CA VAL A 709 -6.86 -11.84 42.84
C VAL A 709 -6.27 -13.22 42.57
N MET A 710 -5.49 -13.34 41.50
CA MET A 710 -4.65 -14.51 41.29
C MET A 710 -3.68 -14.64 42.47
N ALA A 711 -3.78 -15.71 43.26
CA ALA A 711 -2.82 -15.97 44.33
C ALA A 711 -1.41 -16.08 43.73
N PRO A 712 -0.36 -15.49 44.34
CA PRO A 712 1.00 -15.76 43.91
C PRO A 712 1.27 -17.26 44.02
N ALA A 713 1.89 -17.83 42.99
CA ALA A 713 2.27 -19.24 42.93
C ALA A 713 3.21 -19.64 44.08
#